data_AF-A0A5S5CI03-F1
#
_entry.id   AF-A0A5S5CI03-F1
#
_cell.length_a   1.000
_cell.length_b   1.000
_cell.length_c   1.000
_cell.angle_alpha   90.00
_cell.angle_beta   90.00
_cell.angle_gamma   90.00
#
_symmetry.space_group_name_H-M   'P 1'
#
loop_
_entity.id
_entity.type
_entity.pdbx_description
1 polymer ?
#
loop_
_entity_poly.entity_id
_entity_poly.type
_entity_poly.pdbx_seq_one_letter_code
_entity_poly.pdbx_strand_id
1 'polypeptide(L)'
;MTNILDIPDEIQHKLWAKLLFGKIADKLLFLTDHNGNFYWDQVEEKNLKYLAKQCVGHPWANHFALAVLCITDRRLTPSSIMNITSVLNARFRDLFTHFNISKVEDLLPHHVEMYLTGQILPEHSDRQRQSLLTTYNTFIFNLKKWIGTQFTDDLQADLALYLLPNLPFDNRDFSARTKAITNAKNKRKEDTSAITPLLPEIRAIGHLRWNQVNRLREAFRKAIQSVKDNGLTLPIDFYYDESEYANERWYFKLWDFSSYEKSIDGEHFYRYNLEKQYFMEYIKAEKLDDGSDGDGPWFIDLLRLRVLGQWNSEYTTDEHRAKVIEYLNHWGYEMETDGKTIAPFLPRNPGLLMQGLYLTKKQRTTNKVFVSIEPIFAACMFARFALDIITSSGARINELLQISYDKECCVITVDKSASPPRKNYIFRLTPKGREEPENYYMPEDVFKFMTEIVKMLKESYGNDGIPEVEYDVESRKHLLNARKYIFQYNSRHINVFSINAILRFLLHGIIIQTAEGNQVIVKSHLLRHAFATHAVQNEKIPLDIVKSLLHQKDVEVTAYYSAPTSQQVSDSINSLHENWVTQIDIQKGILRGPEELQEIYDDYREKVGTLSKVVGGICTIDSVCPSKMACIGCAAKVPRPEFKDEITALYDWADESEKRFEKLGLPLEAQKMKITKNRARNELKEIQLIERYQKDEKHAPEIRIARK
;
A
#
# COMPACT_ATOMS: atom_id res chain seq x y z
N MET A 1 -26.84 27.61 -43.08
CA MET A 1 -26.87 26.27 -43.72
C MET A 1 -25.49 25.66 -43.51
N THR A 2 -25.33 24.87 -42.45
CA THR A 2 -24.07 24.22 -42.07
C THR A 2 -23.99 22.90 -42.81
N ASN A 3 -23.05 22.77 -43.75
CA ASN A 3 -22.71 21.50 -44.37
C ASN A 3 -22.27 20.53 -43.27
N ILE A 4 -23.05 19.47 -43.06
CA ILE A 4 -22.60 18.30 -42.32
C ILE A 4 -21.68 17.58 -43.30
N LEU A 5 -20.36 17.74 -43.12
CA LEU A 5 -19.39 16.89 -43.80
C LEU A 5 -19.60 15.47 -43.26
N ASP A 6 -20.00 14.56 -44.13
CA ASP A 6 -20.08 13.14 -43.78
C ASP A 6 -18.66 12.60 -43.55
N ILE A 7 -18.50 11.75 -42.53
CA ILE A 7 -17.22 11.08 -42.25
C ILE A 7 -16.88 10.17 -43.45
N PRO A 8 -15.67 10.24 -44.01
CA PRO A 8 -15.29 9.37 -45.13
C PRO A 8 -15.54 7.89 -44.81
N ASP A 9 -16.15 7.16 -45.74
CA ASP A 9 -16.57 5.76 -45.57
C ASP A 9 -15.43 4.86 -45.06
N GLU A 10 -14.20 5.12 -45.51
CA GLU A 10 -12.98 4.37 -45.14
C GLU A 10 -12.65 4.43 -43.64
N ILE A 11 -13.01 5.52 -42.95
CA ILE A 11 -12.71 5.70 -41.52
C ILE A 11 -13.96 5.73 -40.63
N GLN A 12 -15.15 5.64 -41.21
CA GLN A 12 -16.43 5.72 -40.48
C GLN A 12 -16.56 4.66 -39.37
N HIS A 13 -15.93 3.49 -39.54
CA HIS A 13 -15.93 2.42 -38.55
C HIS A 13 -14.94 2.66 -37.40
N LYS A 14 -13.95 3.53 -37.56
CA LYS A 14 -12.90 3.80 -36.56
C LYS A 14 -13.44 4.63 -35.40
N LEU A 15 -13.09 4.23 -34.17
CA LEU A 15 -13.56 4.91 -32.96
C LEU A 15 -13.08 6.37 -32.88
N TRP A 16 -11.84 6.64 -33.27
CA TRP A 16 -11.27 7.99 -33.24
C TRP A 16 -11.97 8.93 -34.22
N ALA A 17 -12.35 8.45 -35.41
CA ALA A 17 -13.07 9.25 -36.40
C ALA A 17 -14.44 9.69 -35.83
N LYS A 18 -15.20 8.75 -35.25
CA LYS A 18 -16.49 9.07 -34.61
C LYS A 18 -16.37 10.09 -33.47
N LEU A 19 -15.28 10.05 -32.72
CA LEU A 19 -15.09 10.90 -31.55
C LEU A 19 -14.54 12.28 -31.89
N LEU A 20 -13.67 12.39 -32.90
CA LEU A 20 -12.85 13.58 -33.18
C LEU A 20 -13.17 14.30 -34.50
N PHE A 21 -13.86 13.66 -35.44
CA PHE A 21 -14.20 14.28 -36.73
C PHE A 21 -15.01 15.57 -36.54
N GLY A 22 -14.62 16.64 -37.26
CA GLY A 22 -15.21 17.98 -37.13
C GLY A 22 -14.95 18.70 -35.80
N LYS A 23 -14.14 18.11 -34.91
CA LYS A 23 -13.85 18.64 -33.56
C LYS A 23 -12.39 18.99 -33.34
N ILE A 24 -11.50 18.45 -34.17
CA ILE A 24 -10.09 18.81 -34.25
C ILE A 24 -9.75 19.15 -35.70
N ALA A 25 -8.60 19.77 -35.92
CA ALA A 25 -8.15 20.12 -37.27
C ALA A 25 -7.94 18.89 -38.16
N ASP A 26 -8.42 18.95 -39.42
CA ASP A 26 -8.33 17.84 -40.37
C ASP A 26 -6.89 17.37 -40.59
N LYS A 27 -5.92 18.29 -40.65
CA LYS A 27 -4.50 17.95 -40.79
C LYS A 27 -3.97 17.06 -39.64
N LEU A 28 -4.54 17.18 -38.43
CA LEU A 28 -4.23 16.31 -37.30
C LEU A 28 -5.03 15.01 -37.33
N LEU A 29 -6.29 15.09 -37.77
CA LEU A 29 -7.20 13.95 -37.82
C LEU A 29 -6.72 12.90 -38.86
N PHE A 30 -6.21 13.36 -39.99
CA PHE A 30 -5.74 12.52 -41.10
C PHE A 30 -4.22 12.33 -41.11
N LEU A 31 -3.53 12.61 -40.00
CA LEU A 31 -2.07 12.47 -39.93
C LEU A 31 -1.66 10.99 -40.00
N THR A 32 -0.79 10.66 -40.96
CA THR A 32 -0.30 9.29 -41.20
C THR A 32 1.21 9.18 -40.99
N ASP A 33 1.67 7.98 -40.64
CA ASP A 33 3.09 7.63 -40.62
C ASP A 33 3.65 7.43 -42.04
N HIS A 34 4.94 7.12 -42.14
CA HIS A 34 5.62 6.85 -43.41
C HIS A 34 5.09 5.63 -44.18
N ASN A 35 4.35 4.74 -43.51
CA ASN A 35 3.71 3.57 -44.11
C ASN A 35 2.25 3.84 -44.51
N GLY A 36 1.75 5.06 -44.32
CA GLY A 36 0.36 5.44 -44.60
C GLY A 36 -0.64 5.03 -43.52
N ASN A 37 -0.19 4.55 -42.35
CA ASN A 37 -1.08 4.23 -41.24
C ASN A 37 -1.44 5.49 -40.45
N PHE A 38 -2.71 5.63 -40.05
CA PHE A 38 -3.12 6.73 -39.19
C PHE A 38 -2.49 6.62 -37.80
N TYR A 39 -1.90 7.71 -37.30
CA TYR A 39 -1.37 7.73 -35.93
C TYR A 39 -2.44 7.46 -34.87
N TRP A 40 -3.70 7.84 -35.14
CA TRP A 40 -4.82 7.58 -34.24
C TRP A 40 -5.15 6.10 -34.04
N ASP A 41 -4.76 5.22 -34.97
CA ASP A 41 -4.95 3.77 -34.82
C ASP A 41 -4.09 3.18 -33.69
N GLN A 42 -3.02 3.88 -33.30
CA GLN A 42 -2.13 3.47 -32.21
C GLN A 42 -2.58 4.03 -30.84
N VAL A 43 -3.54 4.95 -30.83
CA VAL A 43 -3.98 5.62 -29.59
C VAL A 43 -5.00 4.75 -28.87
N GLU A 44 -4.61 4.33 -27.65
CA GLU A 44 -5.49 3.56 -26.77
C GLU A 44 -6.82 4.25 -26.47
N GLU A 45 -7.89 3.44 -26.46
CA GLU A 45 -9.28 3.89 -26.35
C GLU A 45 -9.52 4.83 -25.16
N LYS A 46 -8.89 4.56 -24.01
CA LYS A 46 -9.05 5.39 -22.81
C LYS A 46 -8.51 6.81 -23.01
N ASN A 47 -7.38 6.97 -23.69
CA ASN A 47 -6.75 8.26 -23.93
C ASN A 47 -7.56 9.07 -24.94
N LEU A 48 -8.04 8.38 -25.98
CA LEU A 48 -8.94 8.94 -26.98
C LEU A 48 -10.26 9.46 -26.34
N LYS A 49 -10.91 8.63 -25.52
CA LYS A 49 -12.13 9.01 -24.79
C LYS A 49 -11.90 10.20 -23.86
N TYR A 50 -10.74 10.27 -23.19
CA TYR A 50 -10.40 11.42 -22.34
C TYR A 50 -10.24 12.69 -23.16
N LEU A 51 -9.45 12.66 -24.24
CA LEU A 51 -9.27 13.82 -25.13
C LEU A 51 -10.62 14.34 -25.64
N ALA A 52 -11.45 13.44 -26.17
CA ALA A 52 -12.76 13.76 -26.72
C ALA A 52 -13.73 14.35 -25.68
N LYS A 53 -13.70 13.86 -24.44
CA LYS A 53 -14.63 14.29 -23.39
C LYS A 53 -14.14 15.53 -22.63
N GLN A 54 -12.83 15.67 -22.44
CA GLN A 54 -12.25 16.62 -21.48
C GLN A 54 -11.42 17.73 -22.12
N CYS A 55 -11.00 17.60 -23.38
CA CYS A 55 -10.15 18.59 -24.04
C CYS A 55 -10.82 19.21 -25.27
N VAL A 56 -11.59 18.43 -26.04
CA VAL A 56 -12.38 18.97 -27.15
C VAL A 56 -13.32 20.07 -26.66
N GLY A 57 -13.43 21.15 -27.44
CA GLY A 57 -14.19 22.35 -27.08
C GLY A 57 -13.38 23.39 -26.30
N HIS A 58 -12.14 23.07 -25.89
CA HIS A 58 -11.22 24.04 -25.28
C HIS A 58 -10.22 24.59 -26.31
N PRO A 59 -9.67 25.80 -26.11
CA PRO A 59 -8.70 26.41 -27.04
C PRO A 59 -7.46 25.54 -27.34
N TRP A 60 -7.04 24.71 -26.38
CA TRP A 60 -5.87 23.84 -26.50
C TRP A 60 -6.17 22.44 -27.07
N ALA A 61 -7.38 22.17 -27.58
CA ALA A 61 -7.77 20.85 -28.06
C ALA A 61 -6.83 20.29 -29.14
N ASN A 62 -6.53 21.08 -30.18
CA ASN A 62 -5.64 20.67 -31.27
C ASN A 62 -4.20 20.46 -30.80
N HIS A 63 -3.73 21.31 -29.87
CA HIS A 63 -2.39 21.20 -29.27
C HIS A 63 -2.24 19.89 -28.50
N PHE A 64 -3.28 19.50 -27.75
CA PHE A 64 -3.28 18.25 -27.00
C PHE A 64 -3.47 17.04 -27.90
N ALA A 65 -4.24 17.16 -28.98
CA ALA A 65 -4.40 16.11 -29.97
C ALA A 65 -3.05 15.75 -30.60
N LEU A 66 -2.33 16.76 -31.13
CA LEU A 66 -1.01 16.57 -31.72
C LEU A 66 -0.02 15.92 -30.75
N ALA A 67 -0.05 16.34 -29.49
CA ALA A 67 0.86 15.80 -28.50
C ALA A 67 0.50 14.39 -28.04
N VAL A 68 -0.79 14.04 -27.96
CA VAL A 68 -1.23 12.66 -27.71
C VAL A 68 -0.71 11.74 -28.81
N LEU A 69 -0.75 12.16 -30.08
CA LEU A 69 -0.15 11.40 -31.18
C LEU A 69 1.37 11.22 -30.96
N CYS A 70 2.09 12.30 -30.68
CA CYS A 70 3.53 12.27 -30.43
C CYS A 70 3.94 11.30 -29.31
N ILE A 71 3.30 11.39 -28.14
CA ILE A 71 3.65 10.54 -26.99
C ILE A 71 3.20 9.09 -27.16
N THR A 72 2.16 8.85 -27.98
CA THR A 72 1.73 7.50 -28.38
C THR A 72 2.76 6.86 -29.29
N ASP A 73 3.22 7.57 -30.33
CA ASP A 73 4.24 7.08 -31.26
C ASP A 73 5.57 6.76 -30.54
N ARG A 74 5.89 7.54 -29.51
CA ARG A 74 7.03 7.26 -28.61
C ARG A 74 6.83 6.09 -27.66
N ARG A 75 5.74 5.34 -27.79
CA ARG A 75 5.39 4.14 -27.03
C ARG A 75 5.34 4.36 -25.51
N LEU A 76 4.90 5.55 -25.07
CA LEU A 76 4.63 5.76 -23.66
C LEU A 76 3.44 4.90 -23.23
N THR A 77 3.49 4.40 -21.98
CA THR A 77 2.36 3.62 -21.49
C THR A 77 1.08 4.44 -21.50
N PRO A 78 -0.08 3.83 -21.76
CA PRO A 78 -1.34 4.56 -21.87
C PRO A 78 -1.70 5.36 -20.61
N SER A 79 -1.27 4.90 -19.43
CA SER A 79 -1.44 5.63 -18.16
C SER A 79 -0.53 6.84 -18.02
N SER A 80 0.70 6.78 -18.55
CA SER A 80 1.60 7.94 -18.58
C SER A 80 0.99 9.05 -19.44
N ILE A 81 0.44 8.68 -20.60
CA ILE A 81 -0.26 9.59 -21.51
C ILE A 81 -1.44 10.26 -20.80
N MET A 82 -2.32 9.47 -20.19
CA MET A 82 -3.45 9.97 -19.41
C MET A 82 -3.03 10.95 -18.32
N ASN A 83 -1.99 10.63 -17.56
CA ASN A 83 -1.51 11.46 -16.44
C ASN A 83 -0.94 12.80 -16.95
N ILE A 84 -0.15 12.76 -18.02
CA ILE A 84 0.40 13.97 -18.66
C ILE A 84 -0.73 14.88 -19.16
N THR A 85 -1.65 14.33 -19.97
CA THR A 85 -2.74 15.10 -20.58
C THR A 85 -3.69 15.64 -19.53
N SER A 86 -4.04 14.86 -18.50
CA SER A 86 -4.99 15.30 -17.46
C SER A 86 -4.44 16.36 -16.52
N VAL A 87 -3.15 16.27 -16.16
CA VAL A 87 -2.47 17.30 -15.36
C VAL A 87 -2.43 18.62 -16.14
N LEU A 88 -1.98 18.59 -17.40
CA LEU A 88 -1.94 19.80 -18.22
C LEU A 88 -3.34 20.40 -18.42
N ASN A 89 -4.33 19.56 -18.74
CA ASN A 89 -5.70 20.01 -18.97
C ASN A 89 -6.28 20.75 -17.75
N ALA A 90 -6.10 20.19 -16.55
CA ALA A 90 -6.59 20.81 -15.33
C ALA A 90 -5.93 22.18 -15.08
N ARG A 91 -4.61 22.28 -15.29
CA ARG A 91 -3.88 23.53 -15.09
C ARG A 91 -4.20 24.57 -16.17
N PHE A 92 -4.41 24.15 -17.42
CA PHE A 92 -4.82 25.02 -18.51
C PHE A 92 -6.21 25.59 -18.25
N ARG A 93 -7.17 24.77 -17.80
CA ARG A 93 -8.50 25.28 -17.40
C ARG A 93 -8.39 26.38 -16.36
N ASP A 94 -7.58 26.18 -15.33
CA ASP A 94 -7.46 27.16 -14.25
C ASP A 94 -6.77 28.45 -14.73
N LEU A 95 -5.69 28.35 -15.51
CA LEU A 95 -5.00 29.52 -16.07
C LEU A 95 -5.86 30.29 -17.07
N PHE A 96 -6.50 29.59 -18.01
CA PHE A 96 -7.32 30.22 -19.05
C PHE A 96 -8.57 30.86 -18.44
N THR A 97 -9.16 30.24 -17.42
CA THR A 97 -10.28 30.84 -16.69
C THR A 97 -9.83 32.07 -15.90
N HIS A 98 -8.71 31.98 -15.17
CA HIS A 98 -8.21 33.08 -14.34
C HIS A 98 -7.84 34.32 -15.17
N PHE A 99 -7.15 34.13 -16.30
CA PHE A 99 -6.71 35.22 -17.19
C PHE A 99 -7.70 35.52 -18.33
N ASN A 100 -8.86 34.85 -18.37
CA ASN A 100 -9.85 34.95 -19.43
C ASN A 100 -9.26 34.77 -20.85
N ILE A 101 -8.38 33.79 -21.00
CA ILE A 101 -7.67 33.49 -22.24
C ILE A 101 -8.60 32.69 -23.15
N SER A 102 -8.79 33.15 -24.39
CA SER A 102 -9.65 32.49 -25.38
C SER A 102 -8.88 31.71 -26.45
N LYS A 103 -7.58 31.97 -26.60
CA LYS A 103 -6.70 31.31 -27.58
C LYS A 103 -5.36 30.95 -26.95
N VAL A 104 -4.70 29.91 -27.47
CA VAL A 104 -3.44 29.42 -26.85
C VAL A 104 -2.28 30.39 -27.08
N GLU A 105 -2.31 31.15 -28.17
CA GLU A 105 -1.29 32.14 -28.54
C GLU A 105 -1.24 33.30 -27.53
N ASP A 106 -2.36 33.56 -26.83
CA ASP A 106 -2.45 34.59 -25.79
C ASP A 106 -1.90 34.09 -24.43
N LEU A 107 -1.51 32.81 -24.32
CA LEU A 107 -0.84 32.29 -23.12
C LEU A 107 0.61 32.78 -23.07
N LEU A 108 0.82 33.90 -22.37
CA LEU A 108 2.14 34.50 -22.18
C LEU A 108 2.95 33.80 -21.06
N PRO A 109 4.29 33.79 -21.13
CA PRO A 109 5.15 33.24 -20.08
C PRO A 109 4.87 33.80 -18.68
N HIS A 110 4.56 35.10 -18.57
CA HIS A 110 4.25 35.74 -17.29
C HIS A 110 3.02 35.15 -16.60
N HIS A 111 1.99 34.71 -17.36
CA HIS A 111 0.82 34.04 -16.78
C HIS A 111 1.22 32.76 -16.02
N VAL A 112 2.13 31.98 -16.62
CA VAL A 112 2.64 30.75 -16.02
C VAL A 112 3.57 31.07 -14.85
N GLU A 113 4.39 32.11 -14.96
CA GLU A 113 5.28 32.57 -13.88
C GLU A 113 4.50 33.00 -12.62
N MET A 114 3.42 33.80 -12.77
CA MET A 114 2.55 34.20 -11.66
C MET A 114 1.96 32.99 -10.93
N TYR A 115 1.60 31.94 -11.68
CA TYR A 115 1.11 30.69 -11.09
C TYR A 115 2.19 29.92 -10.36
N LEU A 116 3.38 29.78 -10.96
CA LEU A 116 4.51 29.04 -10.39
C LEU A 116 5.08 29.71 -9.12
N THR A 117 4.96 31.03 -9.03
CA THR A 117 5.34 31.82 -7.85
C THR A 117 4.23 31.89 -6.80
N GLY A 118 3.03 31.39 -7.10
CA GLY A 118 1.90 31.38 -6.18
C GLY A 118 1.21 32.74 -6.01
N GLN A 119 1.47 33.70 -6.90
CA GLN A 119 0.77 34.99 -6.91
C GLN A 119 -0.72 34.82 -7.28
N ILE A 120 -1.02 33.79 -8.08
CA ILE A 120 -2.38 33.39 -8.42
C ILE A 120 -2.60 31.94 -7.97
N LEU A 121 -3.86 31.62 -7.64
CA LEU A 121 -4.24 30.30 -7.11
C LEU A 121 -3.34 29.85 -5.95
N PRO A 122 -3.17 30.67 -4.89
CA PRO A 122 -2.25 30.40 -3.79
C PRO A 122 -2.57 29.09 -3.06
N GLU A 123 -3.84 28.67 -3.04
CA GLU A 123 -4.34 27.43 -2.46
C GLU A 123 -3.78 26.16 -3.10
N HIS A 124 -3.28 26.24 -4.34
CA HIS A 124 -2.61 25.10 -4.95
C HIS A 124 -1.30 24.76 -4.26
N SER A 125 -0.91 23.50 -4.31
CA SER A 125 0.35 23.01 -3.74
C SER A 125 1.55 23.27 -4.65
N ASP A 126 2.75 23.38 -4.06
CA ASP A 126 4.00 23.44 -4.82
C ASP A 126 4.20 22.24 -5.75
N ARG A 127 3.63 21.08 -5.38
CA ARG A 127 3.62 19.89 -6.23
C ARG A 127 2.80 20.08 -7.49
N GLN A 128 1.62 20.72 -7.40
CA GLN A 128 0.81 21.03 -8.59
C GLN A 128 1.56 22.02 -9.50
N ARG A 129 2.22 23.03 -8.92
CA ARG A 129 3.04 24.00 -9.65
C ARG A 129 4.20 23.33 -10.38
N GLN A 130 4.99 22.51 -9.67
CA GLN A 130 6.10 21.74 -10.26
C GLN A 130 5.63 20.74 -11.33
N SER A 131 4.48 20.08 -11.12
CA SER A 131 3.94 19.11 -12.07
C SER A 131 3.52 19.78 -13.37
N LEU A 132 2.96 21.00 -13.33
CA LEU A 132 2.65 21.77 -14.54
C LEU A 132 3.89 21.97 -15.39
N LEU A 133 4.92 22.63 -14.84
CA LEU A 133 6.10 23.03 -15.62
C LEU A 133 6.89 21.82 -16.12
N THR A 134 7.03 20.79 -15.30
CA THR A 134 7.68 19.54 -15.69
C THR A 134 6.96 18.88 -16.87
N THR A 135 5.63 18.78 -16.76
CA THR A 135 4.83 18.13 -17.80
C THR A 135 4.83 18.96 -19.07
N TYR A 136 4.69 20.29 -18.96
CA TYR A 136 4.71 21.24 -20.07
C TYR A 136 6.02 21.18 -20.86
N ASN A 137 7.16 21.28 -20.17
CA ASN A 137 8.47 21.27 -20.82
C ASN A 137 8.78 19.90 -21.44
N THR A 138 8.41 18.81 -20.76
CA THR A 138 8.53 17.45 -21.31
C THR A 138 7.71 17.30 -22.57
N PHE A 139 6.48 17.82 -22.57
CA PHE A 139 5.55 17.79 -23.68
C PHE A 139 6.12 18.53 -24.88
N ILE A 140 6.56 19.78 -24.71
CA ILE A 140 7.13 20.60 -25.79
C ILE A 140 8.43 20.03 -26.34
N PHE A 141 9.34 19.58 -25.47
CA PHE A 141 10.60 19.00 -25.89
C PHE A 141 10.38 17.77 -26.77
N ASN A 142 9.49 16.87 -26.35
CA ASN A 142 9.20 15.66 -27.11
C ASN A 142 8.50 15.98 -28.43
N LEU A 143 7.57 16.94 -28.43
CA LEU A 143 6.81 17.34 -29.61
C LEU A 143 7.70 17.95 -30.69
N LYS A 144 8.56 18.90 -30.32
CA LYS A 144 9.52 19.53 -31.25
C LYS A 144 10.47 18.51 -31.87
N LYS A 145 11.03 17.62 -31.04
CA LYS A 145 11.93 16.57 -31.53
C LYS A 145 11.20 15.62 -32.48
N TRP A 146 9.95 15.27 -32.17
CA TRP A 146 9.16 14.38 -33.01
C TRP A 146 8.82 15.02 -34.35
N ILE A 147 8.32 16.26 -34.34
CA ILE A 147 7.99 16.99 -35.58
C ILE A 147 9.22 17.12 -36.49
N GLY A 148 10.34 17.59 -35.93
CA GLY A 148 11.57 17.80 -36.70
C GLY A 148 12.27 16.53 -37.19
N THR A 149 11.84 15.34 -36.74
CA THR A 149 12.45 14.06 -37.16
C THR A 149 11.52 13.18 -37.98
N GLN A 150 10.20 13.35 -37.87
CA GLN A 150 9.23 12.47 -38.54
C GLN A 150 8.59 13.08 -39.79
N PHE A 151 8.58 14.41 -39.95
CA PHE A 151 7.82 15.07 -41.00
C PHE A 151 8.69 15.93 -41.91
N THR A 152 8.23 16.15 -43.14
CA THR A 152 8.84 17.06 -44.12
C THR A 152 8.65 18.52 -43.71
N ASP A 153 9.49 19.43 -44.21
CA ASP A 153 9.48 20.85 -43.85
C ASP A 153 8.09 21.51 -44.02
N ASP A 154 7.36 21.17 -45.09
CA ASP A 154 6.01 21.66 -45.34
C ASP A 154 5.02 21.23 -44.24
N LEU A 155 5.04 19.95 -43.88
CA LEU A 155 4.18 19.40 -42.84
C LEU A 155 4.63 19.86 -41.44
N GLN A 156 5.93 20.10 -41.24
CA GLN A 156 6.44 20.71 -40.01
C GLN A 156 5.88 22.13 -39.82
N ALA A 157 5.85 22.95 -40.88
CA ALA A 157 5.29 24.30 -40.83
C ALA A 157 3.79 24.27 -40.48
N ASP A 158 3.05 23.32 -41.04
CA ASP A 158 1.64 23.11 -40.73
C ASP A 158 1.40 22.66 -39.28
N LEU A 159 2.19 21.72 -38.78
CA LEU A 159 2.07 21.19 -37.42
C LEU A 159 2.58 22.16 -36.36
N ALA A 160 3.48 23.08 -36.73
CA ALA A 160 4.02 24.11 -35.84
C ALA A 160 2.93 25.02 -35.26
N LEU A 161 1.81 25.21 -35.97
CA LEU A 161 0.64 25.97 -35.51
C LEU A 161 -0.02 25.38 -34.25
N TYR A 162 0.22 24.11 -33.96
CA TYR A 162 -0.35 23.41 -32.80
C TYR A 162 0.69 23.15 -31.70
N LEU A 163 1.88 23.76 -31.79
CA LEU A 163 2.86 23.75 -30.71
C LEU A 163 2.42 24.70 -29.59
N LEU A 164 2.58 24.28 -28.33
CA LEU A 164 2.38 25.22 -27.22
C LEU A 164 3.48 26.30 -27.22
N PRO A 165 3.24 27.48 -26.64
CA PRO A 165 4.25 28.52 -26.49
C PRO A 165 5.50 28.03 -25.77
N ASN A 166 6.68 28.53 -26.13
CA ASN A 166 7.89 28.20 -25.37
C ASN A 166 7.96 29.03 -24.10
N LEU A 167 8.23 28.37 -22.98
CA LEU A 167 8.54 29.05 -21.73
C LEU A 167 10.05 29.30 -21.67
N PRO A 168 10.49 30.51 -21.32
CA PRO A 168 11.92 30.86 -21.23
C PRO A 168 12.57 30.35 -19.94
N PHE A 169 11.86 29.54 -19.16
CA PHE A 169 12.26 29.07 -17.84
C PHE A 169 11.97 27.58 -17.66
N ASP A 170 12.65 26.97 -16.71
CA ASP A 170 12.44 25.60 -16.27
C ASP A 170 12.32 25.51 -14.74
N ASN A 171 12.17 24.29 -14.23
CA ASN A 171 11.95 24.09 -12.80
C ASN A 171 13.10 24.55 -11.88
N ARG A 172 14.29 24.85 -12.42
CA ARG A 172 15.44 25.39 -11.68
C ARG A 172 15.25 26.85 -11.33
N ASP A 173 14.45 27.58 -12.11
CA ASP A 173 14.20 29.01 -11.92
C ASP A 173 13.18 29.28 -10.78
N PHE A 174 12.50 28.24 -10.29
CA PHE A 174 11.46 28.37 -9.27
C PHE A 174 11.75 27.53 -8.02
N SER A 175 11.54 28.14 -6.86
CA SER A 175 11.65 27.44 -5.58
C SER A 175 10.59 26.34 -5.40
N ALA A 176 9.49 26.36 -6.15
CA ALA A 176 8.39 25.40 -6.04
C ALA A 176 8.85 23.95 -6.20
N ARG A 177 9.77 23.65 -7.13
CA ARG A 177 10.33 22.28 -7.26
C ARG A 177 11.13 21.88 -6.03
N THR A 178 12.03 22.75 -5.58
CA THR A 178 12.86 22.49 -4.41
C THR A 178 12.00 22.31 -3.16
N LYS A 179 11.03 23.21 -2.93
CA LYS A 179 10.04 23.12 -1.84
C LYS A 179 9.21 21.85 -1.93
N ALA A 180 8.63 21.53 -3.09
CA ALA A 180 7.83 20.31 -3.26
C ALA A 180 8.63 19.03 -2.98
N ILE A 181 9.87 18.96 -3.48
CA ILE A 181 10.75 17.82 -3.23
C ILE A 181 11.13 17.77 -1.75
N THR A 182 11.60 18.86 -1.17
CA THR A 182 12.03 18.94 0.23
C THR A 182 10.87 18.63 1.19
N ASN A 183 9.71 19.25 1.02
CA ASN A 183 8.52 19.01 1.85
C ASN A 183 8.06 17.55 1.76
N ALA A 184 8.00 16.98 0.55
CA ALA A 184 7.66 15.57 0.39
C ALA A 184 8.72 14.63 0.97
N LYS A 185 10.00 15.01 0.96
CA LYS A 185 11.09 14.25 1.58
C LYS A 185 11.02 14.34 3.11
N ASN A 186 10.78 15.52 3.67
CA ASN A 186 10.70 15.76 5.12
C ASN A 186 9.48 15.09 5.72
N LYS A 187 8.28 15.31 5.16
CA LYS A 187 7.04 14.64 5.61
C LYS A 187 7.19 13.11 5.62
N ARG A 188 7.77 12.52 4.57
CA ARG A 188 8.04 11.06 4.55
C ARG A 188 9.04 10.62 5.61
N LYS A 189 10.08 11.41 5.88
CA LYS A 189 11.06 11.09 6.93
C LYS A 189 10.41 11.16 8.30
N GLU A 190 9.63 12.19 8.58
CA GLU A 190 8.87 12.35 9.82
C GLU A 190 7.88 11.20 10.03
N ASP A 191 7.04 10.90 9.03
CA ASP A 191 6.10 9.79 9.05
C ASP A 191 6.82 8.44 9.28
N THR A 192 7.96 8.23 8.61
CA THR A 192 8.75 6.99 8.74
C THR A 192 9.39 6.88 10.13
N SER A 193 9.90 8.00 10.69
CA SER A 193 10.45 8.02 12.05
C SER A 193 9.41 7.69 13.11
N ALA A 194 8.16 8.12 12.93
CA ALA A 194 7.07 7.76 13.83
C ALA A 194 6.71 6.26 13.78
N ILE A 195 6.75 5.66 12.58
CA ILE A 195 6.37 4.25 12.37
C ILE A 195 7.49 3.27 12.77
N THR A 196 8.75 3.58 12.45
CA THR A 196 9.90 2.67 12.62
C THR A 196 9.99 2.02 14.00
N PRO A 197 9.90 2.75 15.14
CA PRO A 197 10.01 2.14 16.46
C PRO A 197 8.80 1.28 16.84
N LEU A 198 7.66 1.45 16.15
CA LEU A 198 6.40 0.76 16.42
C LEU A 198 6.14 -0.41 15.47
N LEU A 199 7.11 -0.78 14.62
CA LEU A 199 6.93 -1.87 13.66
C LEU A 199 6.54 -3.22 14.30
N PRO A 200 7.16 -3.66 15.42
CA PRO A 200 6.72 -4.87 16.12
C PRO A 200 5.28 -4.77 16.63
N GLU A 201 4.90 -3.63 17.21
CA GLU A 201 3.55 -3.37 17.73
C GLU A 201 2.51 -3.34 16.61
N ILE A 202 2.79 -2.70 15.48
CA ILE A 202 1.92 -2.67 14.30
C ILE A 202 1.66 -4.09 13.78
N ARG A 203 2.72 -4.92 13.70
CA ARG A 203 2.58 -6.34 13.34
C ARG A 203 1.71 -7.07 14.36
N ALA A 204 2.00 -6.95 15.65
CA ALA A 204 1.26 -7.62 16.71
C ALA A 204 -0.24 -7.25 16.69
N ILE A 205 -0.56 -5.96 16.54
CA ILE A 205 -1.96 -5.48 16.44
C ILE A 205 -2.63 -6.06 15.19
N GLY A 206 -1.94 -6.09 14.05
CA GLY A 206 -2.46 -6.71 12.83
C GLY A 206 -2.84 -8.19 13.02
N HIS A 207 -2.03 -8.95 13.76
CA HIS A 207 -2.30 -10.37 14.08
C HIS A 207 -3.44 -10.51 15.10
N LEU A 208 -3.45 -9.73 16.19
CA LEU A 208 -4.51 -9.77 17.19
C LEU A 208 -5.89 -9.43 16.59
N ARG A 209 -5.94 -8.40 15.73
CA ARG A 209 -7.19 -8.01 15.05
C ARG A 209 -7.66 -9.03 14.03
N TRP A 210 -6.72 -9.71 13.35
CA TRP A 210 -7.04 -10.85 12.51
C TRP A 210 -7.67 -11.98 13.33
N ASN A 211 -7.07 -12.35 14.46
CA ASN A 211 -7.57 -13.40 15.32
C ASN A 211 -8.99 -13.10 15.82
N GLN A 212 -9.27 -11.86 16.24
CA GLN A 212 -10.61 -11.39 16.61
C GLN A 212 -11.63 -11.59 15.49
N VAL A 213 -11.29 -11.20 14.26
CA VAL A 213 -12.17 -11.34 13.09
C VAL A 213 -12.37 -12.81 12.70
N ASN A 214 -11.33 -13.64 12.81
CA ASN A 214 -11.45 -15.07 12.58
C ASN A 214 -12.39 -15.73 13.60
N ARG A 215 -12.21 -15.45 14.89
CA ARG A 215 -13.11 -15.95 15.96
C ARG A 215 -14.55 -15.48 15.77
N LEU A 216 -14.77 -14.22 15.41
CA LEU A 216 -16.10 -13.70 15.13
C LEU A 216 -16.76 -14.43 13.95
N ARG A 217 -16.00 -14.73 12.89
CA ARG A 217 -16.51 -15.53 11.75
C ARG A 217 -16.84 -16.96 12.15
N GLU A 218 -16.02 -17.59 12.98
CA GLU A 218 -16.30 -18.93 13.50
C GLU A 218 -17.56 -18.95 14.38
N ALA A 219 -17.72 -17.95 15.24
CA ALA A 219 -18.92 -17.77 16.06
C ALA A 219 -20.17 -17.62 15.20
N PHE A 220 -20.11 -16.77 14.17
CA PHE A 220 -21.16 -16.62 13.18
C PHE A 220 -21.53 -17.94 12.48
N ARG A 221 -20.53 -18.66 11.97
CA ARG A 221 -20.73 -19.95 11.27
C ARG A 221 -21.34 -21.01 12.19
N LYS A 222 -20.89 -21.11 13.44
CA LYS A 222 -21.46 -22.02 14.45
C LYS A 222 -22.89 -21.64 14.82
N ALA A 223 -23.21 -20.36 14.95
CA ALA A 223 -24.59 -19.91 15.17
C ALA A 223 -25.51 -20.29 14.00
N ILE A 224 -25.06 -20.10 12.75
CA ILE A 224 -25.80 -20.56 11.56
C ILE A 224 -25.99 -22.08 11.57
N GLN A 225 -24.94 -22.83 11.90
CA GLN A 225 -24.99 -24.29 11.93
C GLN A 225 -26.01 -24.76 12.98
N SER A 226 -26.02 -24.15 14.16
CA SER A 226 -27.01 -24.46 15.20
C SER A 226 -28.46 -24.17 14.77
N VAL A 227 -28.69 -23.09 14.01
CA VAL A 227 -30.02 -22.81 13.41
C VAL A 227 -30.43 -23.90 12.45
N LYS A 228 -29.50 -24.37 11.60
CA LYS A 228 -29.77 -25.44 10.62
C LYS A 228 -30.02 -26.78 11.29
N ASP A 229 -29.18 -27.16 12.26
CA ASP A 229 -29.22 -28.48 12.89
C ASP A 229 -30.39 -28.62 13.87
N ASN A 230 -30.73 -27.56 14.61
CA ASN A 230 -31.79 -27.57 15.62
C ASN A 230 -33.12 -26.99 15.12
N GLY A 231 -33.20 -26.56 13.86
CA GLY A 231 -34.41 -25.98 13.27
C GLY A 231 -34.88 -24.70 13.98
N LEU A 232 -33.96 -23.89 14.50
CA LEU A 232 -34.30 -22.69 15.26
C LEU A 232 -34.93 -21.62 14.36
N THR A 233 -35.90 -20.88 14.89
CA THR A 233 -36.49 -19.73 14.21
C THR A 233 -35.66 -18.47 14.45
N LEU A 234 -35.29 -17.78 13.37
CA LEU A 234 -34.59 -16.50 13.46
C LEU A 234 -35.55 -15.35 13.83
N PRO A 235 -35.06 -14.30 14.51
CA PRO A 235 -33.68 -14.11 14.98
C PRO A 235 -33.32 -14.96 16.20
N ILE A 236 -32.03 -15.28 16.35
CA ILE A 236 -31.49 -15.89 17.58
C ILE A 236 -30.42 -14.99 18.19
N ASP A 237 -30.37 -14.93 19.52
CA ASP A 237 -29.33 -14.21 20.25
C ASP A 237 -28.19 -15.18 20.58
N PHE A 238 -26.95 -14.73 20.42
CA PHE A 238 -25.76 -15.49 20.81
C PHE A 238 -24.67 -14.57 21.34
N TYR A 239 -23.80 -15.11 22.18
CA TYR A 239 -22.67 -14.39 22.75
C TYR A 239 -21.49 -15.31 23.00
N TYR A 240 -20.32 -14.73 23.15
CA TYR A 240 -19.11 -15.45 23.52
C TYR A 240 -18.13 -14.55 24.27
N ASP A 241 -17.25 -15.17 25.05
CA ASP A 241 -16.23 -14.50 25.83
C ASP A 241 -14.95 -14.40 24.98
N GLU A 242 -14.51 -13.18 24.70
CA GLU A 242 -13.28 -12.92 23.98
C GLU A 242 -12.05 -13.25 24.85
N SER A 243 -10.89 -13.38 24.23
CA SER A 243 -9.62 -13.63 24.88
C SER A 243 -9.24 -12.51 25.87
N GLU A 244 -8.20 -12.77 26.68
CA GLU A 244 -7.57 -11.78 27.56
C GLU A 244 -7.15 -10.48 26.84
N TYR A 245 -7.02 -10.49 25.51
CA TYR A 245 -6.66 -9.28 24.75
C TYR A 245 -7.78 -8.24 24.75
N ALA A 246 -9.02 -8.65 24.49
CA ALA A 246 -10.19 -7.77 24.58
C ALA A 246 -10.80 -7.79 25.99
N ASN A 247 -10.75 -8.94 26.66
CA ASN A 247 -11.32 -9.17 27.99
C ASN A 247 -12.80 -8.75 28.10
N GLU A 248 -13.57 -9.08 27.07
CA GLU A 248 -14.97 -8.69 26.90
C GLU A 248 -15.84 -9.87 26.49
N ARG A 249 -17.10 -9.83 26.89
CA ARG A 249 -18.17 -10.65 26.31
C ARG A 249 -18.88 -9.87 25.23
N TRP A 250 -18.98 -10.43 24.03
CA TRP A 250 -19.65 -9.78 22.91
C TRP A 250 -21.00 -10.43 22.62
N TYR A 251 -22.03 -9.60 22.49
CA TYR A 251 -23.41 -10.01 22.26
C TYR A 251 -23.86 -9.66 20.84
N PHE A 252 -24.42 -10.65 20.16
CA PHE A 252 -24.91 -10.54 18.80
C PHE A 252 -26.29 -11.15 18.64
N LYS A 253 -26.97 -10.72 17.59
CA LYS A 253 -28.20 -11.34 17.12
C LYS A 253 -28.01 -11.78 15.68
N LEU A 254 -28.29 -13.05 15.41
CA LEU A 254 -28.24 -13.62 14.07
C LEU A 254 -29.58 -13.41 13.36
N TRP A 255 -29.50 -12.93 12.13
CA TRP A 255 -30.63 -12.69 11.26
C TRP A 255 -30.42 -13.36 9.90
N ASP A 256 -31.52 -13.60 9.19
CA ASP A 256 -31.52 -13.65 7.72
C ASP A 256 -32.38 -12.49 7.19
N PHE A 257 -32.31 -12.21 5.88
CA PHE A 257 -33.08 -11.10 5.32
C PHE A 257 -34.59 -11.28 5.54
N SER A 258 -35.10 -12.50 5.44
CA SER A 258 -36.54 -12.79 5.57
C SER A 258 -37.07 -12.53 7.00
N SER A 259 -36.38 -13.03 8.01
CA SER A 259 -36.71 -12.84 9.43
C SER A 259 -36.60 -11.38 9.85
N TYR A 260 -35.61 -10.66 9.32
CA TYR A 260 -35.45 -9.24 9.61
C TYR A 260 -36.61 -8.42 9.05
N GLU A 261 -36.98 -8.59 7.77
CA GLU A 261 -38.11 -7.87 7.18
C GLU A 261 -39.43 -8.20 7.89
N LYS A 262 -39.69 -9.48 8.20
CA LYS A 262 -40.86 -9.89 8.99
C LYS A 262 -40.93 -9.18 10.34
N SER A 263 -39.78 -8.95 10.98
CA SER A 263 -39.73 -8.28 12.28
C SER A 263 -40.01 -6.78 12.22
N ILE A 264 -39.85 -6.14 11.06
CA ILE A 264 -40.02 -4.69 10.87
C ILE A 264 -41.36 -4.37 10.18
N ASP A 265 -41.71 -5.09 9.11
CA ASP A 265 -42.84 -4.76 8.22
C ASP A 265 -44.09 -5.64 8.48
N GLY A 266 -44.02 -6.62 9.37
CA GLY A 266 -45.13 -7.54 9.69
C GLY A 266 -45.40 -8.62 8.61
N GLU A 267 -46.57 -9.28 8.66
CA GLU A 267 -46.92 -10.41 7.78
C GLU A 267 -47.23 -10.02 6.31
N HIS A 268 -47.30 -8.73 5.98
CA HIS A 268 -47.77 -8.25 4.66
C HIS A 268 -46.71 -8.24 3.54
N PHE A 269 -45.61 -8.97 3.68
CA PHE A 269 -44.55 -8.99 2.67
C PHE A 269 -44.76 -10.06 1.59
N TYR A 270 -45.13 -9.62 0.38
CA TYR A 270 -45.18 -10.43 -0.84
C TYR A 270 -43.84 -10.41 -1.59
N ARG A 271 -43.34 -11.61 -1.91
CA ARG A 271 -42.44 -11.94 -3.04
C ARG A 271 -41.14 -11.13 -3.17
N TYR A 272 -40.11 -11.56 -2.47
CA TYR A 272 -38.83 -11.86 -3.11
C TYR A 272 -38.23 -13.07 -2.39
N ASN A 273 -37.90 -14.12 -3.14
CA ASN A 273 -37.12 -15.24 -2.63
C ASN A 273 -35.68 -14.74 -2.48
N LEU A 274 -35.45 -13.85 -1.51
CA LEU A 274 -34.10 -13.44 -1.12
C LEU A 274 -33.41 -14.72 -0.66
N GLU A 275 -32.32 -15.08 -1.32
CA GLU A 275 -31.46 -16.19 -0.86
C GLU A 275 -31.26 -16.07 0.65
N LYS A 276 -31.15 -17.21 1.36
CA LYS A 276 -30.89 -17.25 2.81
C LYS A 276 -29.49 -16.70 3.11
N GLN A 277 -29.34 -15.38 3.05
CA GLN A 277 -28.16 -14.64 3.42
C GLN A 277 -28.29 -14.23 4.88
N TYR A 278 -27.39 -14.77 5.69
CA TYR A 278 -27.31 -14.51 7.11
C TYR A 278 -26.43 -13.30 7.39
N PHE A 279 -26.73 -12.56 8.45
CA PHE A 279 -25.92 -11.45 8.93
C PHE A 279 -26.09 -11.29 10.44
N MET A 280 -25.18 -10.54 11.08
CA MET A 280 -25.24 -10.26 12.51
C MET A 280 -25.67 -8.83 12.79
N GLU A 281 -26.43 -8.62 13.85
CA GLU A 281 -26.62 -7.34 14.52
C GLU A 281 -25.75 -7.34 15.78
N TYR A 282 -24.86 -6.36 15.91
CA TYR A 282 -24.11 -6.14 17.15
C TYR A 282 -25.01 -5.47 18.18
N ILE A 283 -25.09 -6.07 19.37
CA ILE A 283 -25.98 -5.60 20.45
C ILE A 283 -25.19 -4.75 21.45
N LYS A 284 -24.15 -5.35 22.05
CA LYS A 284 -23.28 -4.71 23.05
C LYS A 284 -22.05 -5.55 23.33
N ALA A 285 -21.12 -4.97 24.09
CA ALA A 285 -20.02 -5.66 24.73
C ALA A 285 -20.03 -5.35 26.23
N GLU A 286 -19.61 -6.31 27.04
CA GLU A 286 -19.46 -6.16 28.49
C GLU A 286 -18.06 -6.59 28.90
N LYS A 287 -17.39 -5.83 29.75
CA LYS A 287 -16.09 -6.25 30.30
C LYS A 287 -16.26 -7.47 31.21
N LEU A 288 -15.36 -8.43 31.12
CA LEU A 288 -15.42 -9.65 31.94
C LEU A 288 -15.10 -9.40 33.41
N ASP A 289 -14.32 -8.35 33.70
CA ASP A 289 -13.87 -8.03 35.07
C ASP A 289 -14.99 -7.51 35.97
N ASP A 290 -15.81 -6.60 35.46
CA ASP A 290 -16.81 -5.85 36.25
C ASP A 290 -18.21 -5.78 35.61
N GLY A 291 -18.38 -6.30 34.39
CA GLY A 291 -19.65 -6.25 33.65
C GLY A 291 -20.03 -4.86 33.13
N SER A 292 -19.12 -3.88 33.20
CA SER A 292 -19.35 -2.54 32.63
C SER A 292 -19.33 -2.57 31.09
N ASP A 293 -19.76 -1.48 30.46
CA ASP A 293 -19.78 -1.36 29.00
C ASP A 293 -18.37 -1.58 28.41
N GLY A 294 -18.29 -2.52 27.47
CA GLY A 294 -17.10 -2.79 26.67
C GLY A 294 -17.08 -2.01 25.37
N ASP A 295 -15.90 -1.95 24.75
CA ASP A 295 -15.67 -1.28 23.47
C ASP A 295 -16.22 -2.10 22.30
N GLY A 296 -16.19 -3.43 22.41
CA GLY A 296 -16.60 -4.36 21.37
C GLY A 296 -15.55 -4.54 20.27
N PRO A 297 -15.95 -5.07 19.10
CA PRO A 297 -15.03 -5.19 17.97
C PRO A 297 -14.44 -3.84 17.56
N TRP A 298 -13.13 -3.75 17.41
CA TRP A 298 -12.39 -2.50 17.13
C TRP A 298 -12.87 -1.71 15.89
N PHE A 299 -13.58 -2.35 14.95
CA PHE A 299 -14.11 -1.74 13.74
C PHE A 299 -15.56 -1.27 13.87
N ILE A 300 -16.20 -1.41 15.04
CA ILE A 300 -17.63 -1.16 15.21
C ILE A 300 -18.00 0.29 14.95
N ASP A 301 -17.14 1.24 15.32
CA ASP A 301 -17.38 2.67 15.07
C ASP A 301 -17.33 3.01 13.58
N LEU A 302 -16.51 2.31 12.80
CA LEU A 302 -16.50 2.46 11.35
C LEU A 302 -17.84 2.02 10.72
N LEU A 303 -18.47 0.99 11.30
CA LEU A 303 -19.79 0.55 10.89
C LEU A 303 -20.88 1.53 11.36
N ARG A 304 -20.85 1.97 12.63
CA ARG A 304 -21.78 2.98 13.17
C ARG A 304 -21.78 4.26 12.35
N LEU A 305 -20.60 4.75 11.99
CA LEU A 305 -20.40 5.94 11.16
C LEU A 305 -20.56 5.69 9.65
N ARG A 306 -20.79 4.44 9.24
CA ARG A 306 -21.05 4.03 7.86
C ARG A 306 -19.97 4.49 6.88
N VAL A 307 -18.70 4.45 7.31
CA VAL A 307 -17.54 4.93 6.52
C VAL A 307 -16.89 3.85 5.65
N LEU A 308 -17.39 2.61 5.73
CA LEU A 308 -16.92 1.53 4.85
C LEU A 308 -17.52 1.71 3.44
N GLY A 309 -16.64 1.79 2.43
CA GLY A 309 -17.06 2.00 1.05
C GLY A 309 -17.30 3.45 0.67
N GLN A 310 -18.21 3.67 -0.28
CA GLN A 310 -18.51 4.98 -0.81
C GLN A 310 -19.51 5.68 0.10
N TRP A 311 -19.03 6.45 1.06
CA TRP A 311 -19.87 7.10 2.08
C TRP A 311 -20.34 8.51 1.69
N ASN A 312 -19.71 9.14 0.69
CA ASN A 312 -19.90 10.55 0.35
C ASN A 312 -21.18 10.89 -0.42
N SER A 313 -21.82 9.90 -1.04
CA SER A 313 -23.13 10.03 -1.70
C SER A 313 -24.29 9.63 -0.79
N GLU A 314 -24.04 9.38 0.50
CA GLU A 314 -24.89 8.54 1.35
C GLU A 314 -25.26 9.16 2.70
N TYR A 315 -25.15 10.49 2.86
CA TYR A 315 -25.52 11.16 4.10
C TYR A 315 -27.02 11.07 4.37
N THR A 316 -27.38 10.70 5.59
CA THR A 316 -28.76 10.85 6.09
C THR A 316 -29.07 12.29 6.50
N THR A 317 -28.08 13.05 7.00
CA THR A 317 -28.19 14.46 7.44
C THR A 317 -26.83 15.18 7.38
N ASP A 318 -26.83 16.51 7.33
CA ASP A 318 -25.60 17.34 7.41
C ASP A 318 -24.88 17.21 8.75
N GLU A 319 -25.61 17.00 9.84
CA GLU A 319 -25.02 16.76 11.17
C GLU A 319 -24.22 15.45 11.21
N HIS A 320 -24.76 14.38 10.60
CA HIS A 320 -24.04 13.12 10.48
C HIS A 320 -22.77 13.28 9.63
N ARG A 321 -22.85 14.05 8.54
CA ARG A 321 -21.68 14.38 7.72
C ARG A 321 -20.58 15.08 8.54
N ALA A 322 -20.94 16.07 9.35
CA ALA A 322 -19.98 16.79 10.20
C ALA A 322 -19.28 15.82 11.18
N LYS A 323 -20.05 14.96 11.85
CA LYS A 323 -19.50 13.93 12.77
C LYS A 323 -18.53 12.97 12.07
N VAL A 324 -18.85 12.53 10.86
CA VAL A 324 -17.97 11.66 10.06
C VAL A 324 -16.68 12.38 9.69
N ILE A 325 -16.77 13.63 9.23
CA ILE A 325 -15.59 14.43 8.86
C ILE A 325 -14.70 14.66 10.08
N GLU A 326 -15.28 15.04 11.22
CA GLU A 326 -14.56 15.22 12.48
C GLU A 326 -13.85 13.93 12.91
N TYR A 327 -14.55 12.80 12.90
CA TYR A 327 -13.98 11.50 13.22
C TYR A 327 -12.81 11.14 12.28
N LEU A 328 -12.99 11.30 10.97
CA LEU A 328 -11.94 10.98 9.99
C LEU A 328 -10.72 11.90 10.13
N ASN A 329 -10.93 13.19 10.34
CA ASN A 329 -9.87 14.16 10.57
C ASN A 329 -9.11 13.88 11.88
N HIS A 330 -9.81 13.49 12.95
CA HIS A 330 -9.19 13.08 14.22
C HIS A 330 -8.21 11.91 14.02
N TRP A 331 -8.55 10.97 13.13
CA TRP A 331 -7.68 9.85 12.76
C TRP A 331 -6.68 10.15 11.63
N GLY A 332 -6.51 11.43 11.26
CA GLY A 332 -5.52 11.90 10.28
C GLY A 332 -5.93 11.73 8.81
N TYR A 333 -7.15 11.29 8.53
CA TYR A 333 -7.69 11.27 7.17
C TYR A 333 -8.13 12.70 6.81
N GLU A 334 -7.18 13.52 6.35
CA GLU A 334 -7.39 14.91 5.94
C GLU A 334 -8.54 15.00 4.90
N MET A 335 -9.74 15.41 5.32
CA MET A 335 -10.87 15.67 4.44
C MET A 335 -10.88 17.15 4.05
N GLU A 336 -10.73 17.46 2.75
CA GLU A 336 -10.94 18.82 2.25
C GLU A 336 -12.43 19.20 2.30
N THR A 337 -12.71 20.44 2.70
CA THR A 337 -14.05 21.06 2.67
C THR A 337 -14.60 21.22 1.25
N ASP A 338 -13.74 21.19 0.24
CA ASP A 338 -14.01 21.62 -1.14
C ASP A 338 -14.61 20.50 -2.02
N GLY A 339 -15.20 19.48 -1.40
CA GLY A 339 -16.02 18.47 -2.09
C GLY A 339 -15.29 17.28 -2.70
N LYS A 340 -13.95 17.21 -2.65
CA LYS A 340 -13.20 15.99 -2.99
C LYS A 340 -13.11 15.06 -1.78
N THR A 341 -14.21 14.35 -1.50
CA THR A 341 -14.26 13.40 -0.39
C THR A 341 -13.34 12.21 -0.66
N ILE A 342 -12.35 11.98 0.21
CA ILE A 342 -11.54 10.77 0.17
C ILE A 342 -12.34 9.70 0.91
N ALA A 343 -12.58 8.56 0.26
CA ALA A 343 -13.15 7.38 0.89
C ALA A 343 -12.02 6.46 1.35
N PRO A 344 -11.50 6.60 2.60
CA PRO A 344 -10.27 5.95 3.02
C PRO A 344 -10.38 4.42 3.04
N PHE A 345 -11.58 3.90 3.26
CA PHE A 345 -11.92 2.47 3.36
C PHE A 345 -12.74 1.97 2.16
N LEU A 346 -12.62 2.61 0.98
CA LEU A 346 -13.28 2.14 -0.24
C LEU A 346 -12.34 1.23 -1.04
N PRO A 347 -12.53 -0.10 -1.01
CA PRO A 347 -11.86 -0.98 -1.96
C PRO A 347 -12.47 -0.82 -3.36
N ARG A 348 -11.65 -1.08 -4.38
CA ARG A 348 -12.10 -1.14 -5.79
C ARG A 348 -12.41 -2.58 -6.24
N ASN A 349 -12.24 -3.55 -5.35
CA ASN A 349 -12.50 -4.96 -5.60
C ASN A 349 -13.86 -5.36 -5.00
N PRO A 350 -14.77 -5.96 -5.80
CA PRO A 350 -16.06 -6.41 -5.31
C PRO A 350 -15.92 -7.39 -4.13
N GLY A 351 -16.82 -7.27 -3.14
CA GLY A 351 -16.93 -8.20 -2.01
C GLY A 351 -15.86 -8.09 -0.93
N LEU A 352 -14.85 -7.24 -1.09
CA LEU A 352 -13.94 -6.92 0.01
C LEU A 352 -14.52 -5.78 0.85
N LEU A 353 -14.49 -5.92 2.18
CA LEU A 353 -14.83 -4.90 3.20
C LEU A 353 -16.27 -4.32 3.18
N MET A 354 -16.99 -4.44 2.07
CA MET A 354 -18.32 -3.86 1.86
C MET A 354 -19.41 -4.70 2.54
N GLN A 355 -20.39 -4.04 3.17
CA GLN A 355 -21.51 -4.71 3.87
C GLN A 355 -22.59 -5.26 2.92
N GLY A 356 -22.57 -4.88 1.64
CA GLY A 356 -23.61 -5.23 0.67
C GLY A 356 -24.77 -4.22 0.66
N LEU A 357 -25.37 -4.02 -0.51
CA LEU A 357 -26.35 -2.95 -0.75
C LEU A 357 -27.57 -3.02 0.19
N TYR A 358 -28.04 -4.22 0.50
CA TYR A 358 -29.21 -4.42 1.36
C TYR A 358 -28.92 -3.93 2.79
N LEU A 359 -27.86 -4.42 3.43
CA LEU A 359 -27.50 -4.04 4.79
C LEU A 359 -27.13 -2.56 4.88
N THR A 360 -26.36 -2.04 3.92
CA THR A 360 -26.05 -0.61 3.86
C THR A 360 -27.33 0.24 3.80
N LYS A 361 -28.35 -0.16 3.03
CA LYS A 361 -29.64 0.55 2.98
C LYS A 361 -30.42 0.45 4.30
N LYS A 362 -30.56 -0.74 4.88
CA LYS A 362 -31.32 -0.93 6.13
C LYS A 362 -30.65 -0.27 7.34
N GLN A 363 -29.33 -0.23 7.34
CA GLN A 363 -28.58 0.49 8.36
C GLN A 363 -28.82 2.00 8.27
N ARG A 364 -29.25 2.56 7.13
CA ARG A 364 -29.61 4.00 7.02
C ARG A 364 -30.90 4.36 7.73
N THR A 365 -31.86 3.45 7.76
CA THR A 365 -33.19 3.67 8.35
C THR A 365 -33.27 3.23 9.81
N THR A 366 -32.18 2.74 10.38
CA THR A 366 -32.13 2.22 11.76
C THR A 366 -30.86 2.70 12.49
N ASN A 367 -30.89 2.67 13.82
CA ASN A 367 -29.72 2.90 14.67
C ASN A 367 -28.96 1.60 14.99
N LYS A 368 -29.32 0.49 14.32
CA LYS A 368 -28.70 -0.82 14.50
C LYS A 368 -27.37 -0.90 13.78
N VAL A 369 -26.46 -1.73 14.27
CA VAL A 369 -25.16 -1.96 13.64
C VAL A 369 -25.14 -3.37 13.07
N PHE A 370 -25.15 -3.48 11.74
CA PHE A 370 -25.08 -4.75 11.05
C PHE A 370 -23.65 -5.11 10.68
N VAL A 371 -23.35 -6.39 10.75
CA VAL A 371 -22.04 -6.97 10.43
C VAL A 371 -22.23 -8.10 9.43
N SER A 372 -21.84 -7.84 8.19
CA SER A 372 -21.52 -8.84 7.18
C SER A 372 -20.05 -9.24 7.35
N ILE A 373 -19.84 -10.41 7.96
CA ILE A 373 -18.49 -10.81 8.41
C ILE A 373 -17.61 -11.32 7.27
N GLU A 374 -18.16 -11.98 6.24
CA GLU A 374 -17.34 -12.58 5.17
C GLU A 374 -16.50 -11.54 4.39
N PRO A 375 -17.05 -10.36 3.97
CA PRO A 375 -16.26 -9.30 3.35
C PRO A 375 -15.16 -8.72 4.26
N ILE A 376 -15.44 -8.59 5.57
CA ILE A 376 -14.49 -8.10 6.57
C ILE A 376 -13.38 -9.12 6.78
N PHE A 377 -13.72 -10.40 6.89
CA PHE A 377 -12.79 -11.49 7.04
C PHE A 377 -11.82 -11.58 5.86
N ALA A 378 -12.32 -11.58 4.63
CA ALA A 378 -11.48 -11.60 3.44
C ALA A 378 -10.54 -10.38 3.40
N ALA A 379 -11.05 -9.19 3.72
CA ALA A 379 -10.24 -7.97 3.80
C ALA A 379 -9.12 -8.06 4.85
N CYS A 380 -9.41 -8.50 6.07
CA CYS A 380 -8.40 -8.66 7.12
C CYS A 380 -7.37 -9.73 6.78
N MET A 381 -7.78 -10.83 6.15
CA MET A 381 -6.89 -11.91 5.73
C MET A 381 -5.83 -11.39 4.73
N PHE A 382 -6.27 -10.70 3.68
CA PHE A 382 -5.35 -10.10 2.71
C PHE A 382 -4.51 -8.97 3.31
N ALA A 383 -5.07 -8.17 4.23
CA ALA A 383 -4.36 -7.08 4.89
C ALA A 383 -3.23 -7.61 5.80
N ARG A 384 -3.48 -8.65 6.60
CA ARG A 384 -2.46 -9.31 7.43
C ARG A 384 -1.34 -9.87 6.56
N PHE A 385 -1.69 -10.59 5.49
CA PHE A 385 -0.69 -11.16 4.58
C PHE A 385 0.18 -10.09 3.91
N ALA A 386 -0.45 -8.99 3.46
CA ALA A 386 0.27 -7.84 2.92
C ALA A 386 1.20 -7.20 3.96
N LEU A 387 0.74 -7.05 5.20
CA LEU A 387 1.53 -6.51 6.30
C LEU A 387 2.77 -7.36 6.57
N ASP A 388 2.62 -8.68 6.68
CA ASP A 388 3.72 -9.61 6.99
C ASP A 388 4.77 -9.60 5.88
N ILE A 389 4.37 -9.65 4.61
CA ILE A 389 5.31 -9.64 3.48
C ILE A 389 6.07 -8.31 3.41
N ILE A 390 5.37 -7.18 3.52
CA ILE A 390 6.01 -5.85 3.43
C ILE A 390 6.98 -5.65 4.60
N THR A 391 6.62 -6.07 5.80
CA THR A 391 7.45 -5.86 7.01
C THR A 391 8.58 -6.88 7.15
N SER A 392 8.49 -8.03 6.47
CA SER A 392 9.53 -9.07 6.51
C SER A 392 10.56 -8.95 5.37
N SER A 393 10.16 -8.40 4.22
CA SER A 393 11.01 -8.33 3.02
C SER A 393 11.19 -6.92 2.45
N GLY A 394 10.41 -5.95 2.91
CA GLY A 394 10.36 -4.63 2.30
C GLY A 394 9.78 -4.63 0.88
N ALA A 395 9.10 -5.67 0.41
CA ALA A 395 8.53 -5.72 -0.94
C ALA A 395 7.62 -4.51 -1.26
N ARG A 396 7.65 -4.02 -2.50
CA ARG A 396 6.70 -2.98 -2.96
C ARG A 396 5.32 -3.59 -3.12
N ILE A 397 4.28 -2.76 -3.01
CA ILE A 397 2.90 -3.19 -3.24
C ILE A 397 2.68 -3.83 -4.62
N ASN A 398 3.36 -3.36 -5.67
CA ASN A 398 3.28 -3.98 -7.01
C ASN A 398 4.05 -5.30 -7.10
N GLU A 399 5.03 -5.55 -6.23
CA GLU A 399 5.77 -6.81 -6.15
C GLU A 399 4.91 -7.83 -5.38
N LEU A 400 4.35 -7.41 -4.24
CA LEU A 400 3.37 -8.17 -3.45
C LEU A 400 2.21 -8.72 -4.30
N LEU A 401 1.63 -7.88 -5.17
CA LEU A 401 0.48 -8.24 -5.99
C LEU A 401 0.79 -9.30 -7.07
N GLN A 402 2.06 -9.59 -7.35
CA GLN A 402 2.48 -10.61 -8.33
C GLN A 402 2.46 -12.03 -7.75
N ILE A 403 2.32 -12.18 -6.43
CA ILE A 403 2.38 -13.49 -5.78
C ILE A 403 1.27 -14.39 -6.32
N SER A 404 1.68 -15.52 -6.88
CA SER A 404 0.82 -16.49 -7.55
C SER A 404 1.05 -17.89 -6.98
N TYR A 405 -0.01 -18.69 -6.92
CA TYR A 405 0.02 -20.07 -6.45
C TYR A 405 0.50 -21.02 -7.55
N ASP A 406 1.75 -20.86 -7.94
CA ASP A 406 2.43 -21.72 -8.91
C ASP A 406 3.87 -22.00 -8.47
N LYS A 407 4.48 -23.02 -9.07
CA LYS A 407 5.83 -23.48 -8.72
C LYS A 407 6.93 -22.51 -9.18
N GLU A 408 6.63 -21.60 -10.11
CA GLU A 408 7.59 -20.61 -10.57
C GLU A 408 7.71 -19.46 -9.58
N CYS A 409 6.59 -19.02 -9.01
CA CYS A 409 6.51 -17.97 -8.02
C CYS A 409 6.85 -18.49 -6.62
N CYS A 410 6.27 -19.61 -6.19
CA CYS A 410 6.44 -20.17 -4.84
C CYS A 410 7.49 -21.29 -4.85
N VAL A 411 8.72 -20.96 -4.44
CA VAL A 411 9.84 -21.90 -4.45
C VAL A 411 10.19 -22.27 -3.01
N ILE A 412 10.28 -23.59 -2.75
CA ILE A 412 10.81 -24.13 -1.50
C ILE A 412 12.11 -24.86 -1.82
N THR A 413 13.25 -24.36 -1.37
CA THR A 413 14.54 -25.05 -1.52
C THR A 413 14.97 -25.68 -0.20
N VAL A 414 15.74 -26.75 -0.26
CA VAL A 414 16.33 -27.37 0.94
C VAL A 414 17.84 -27.19 0.88
N ASP A 415 18.36 -26.42 1.82
CA ASP A 415 19.79 -26.32 2.05
C ASP A 415 20.25 -27.48 2.94
N LYS A 416 20.97 -28.42 2.33
CA LYS A 416 21.53 -29.60 2.99
C LYS A 416 22.90 -29.34 3.62
N SER A 417 23.51 -28.17 3.38
CA SER A 417 24.80 -27.80 3.97
C SER A 417 24.69 -27.46 5.46
N ALA A 418 23.49 -27.11 5.90
CA ALA A 418 23.16 -26.87 7.30
C ALA A 418 22.67 -28.13 8.03
N SER A 419 23.03 -28.26 9.30
CA SER A 419 22.50 -29.32 10.19
C SER A 419 21.70 -28.69 11.34
N PRO A 420 20.39 -28.97 11.45
CA PRO A 420 19.57 -29.78 10.55
C PRO A 420 19.31 -29.11 9.18
N PRO A 421 18.94 -29.88 8.13
CA PRO A 421 18.66 -29.36 6.79
C PRO A 421 17.58 -28.27 6.82
N ARG A 422 17.84 -27.15 6.14
CA ARG A 422 17.02 -25.93 6.22
C ARG A 422 16.11 -25.80 5.01
N LYS A 423 14.87 -25.39 5.23
CA LYS A 423 13.92 -25.08 4.15
C LYS A 423 13.86 -23.58 3.92
N ASN A 424 14.10 -23.14 2.69
CA ASN A 424 13.98 -21.76 2.29
C ASN A 424 12.68 -21.55 1.54
N TYR A 425 11.88 -20.59 2.00
CA TYR A 425 10.60 -20.24 1.39
C TYR A 425 10.78 -18.93 0.62
N ILE A 426 10.55 -18.96 -0.70
CA ILE A 426 10.93 -17.89 -1.61
C ILE A 426 9.75 -17.52 -2.51
N PHE A 427 9.49 -16.22 -2.62
CA PHE A 427 8.69 -15.66 -3.71
C PHE A 427 9.58 -15.11 -4.81
N ARG A 428 9.40 -15.58 -6.05
CA ARG A 428 10.05 -15.01 -7.24
C ARG A 428 9.17 -13.94 -7.86
N LEU A 429 9.59 -12.68 -7.73
CA LEU A 429 8.80 -11.51 -8.13
C LEU A 429 9.67 -10.58 -8.97
N THR A 430 9.09 -9.87 -9.93
CA THR A 430 9.84 -8.95 -10.79
C THR A 430 9.85 -7.54 -10.16
N PRO A 431 11.00 -7.03 -9.69
CA PRO A 431 11.07 -5.74 -9.03
C PRO A 431 10.77 -4.57 -9.98
N LYS A 432 10.43 -3.42 -9.40
CA LYS A 432 10.16 -2.21 -10.18
C LYS A 432 11.37 -1.80 -11.04
N GLY A 433 11.16 -1.71 -12.35
CA GLY A 433 12.19 -1.31 -13.31
C GLY A 433 13.13 -2.44 -13.72
N ARG A 434 12.80 -3.68 -13.35
CA ARG A 434 13.40 -4.91 -13.86
C ARG A 434 12.40 -5.63 -14.76
N GLU A 435 12.93 -6.52 -15.59
CA GLU A 435 12.20 -7.43 -16.47
C GLU A 435 12.28 -8.87 -15.93
N GLU A 436 13.41 -9.25 -15.33
CA GLU A 436 13.63 -10.57 -14.73
C GLU A 436 13.17 -10.67 -13.25
N PRO A 437 12.69 -11.86 -12.82
CA PRO A 437 12.31 -12.11 -11.44
C PRO A 437 13.53 -12.18 -10.51
N GLU A 438 13.36 -11.69 -9.28
CA GLU A 438 14.34 -11.75 -8.20
C GLU A 438 13.74 -12.47 -6.97
N ASN A 439 14.58 -13.01 -6.09
CA ASN A 439 14.15 -13.85 -4.96
C ASN A 439 13.81 -13.00 -3.72
N TYR A 440 12.61 -13.18 -3.19
CA TYR A 440 12.18 -12.60 -1.91
C TYR A 440 12.02 -13.71 -0.88
N TYR A 441 12.91 -13.76 0.11
CA TYR A 441 12.88 -14.75 1.18
C TYR A 441 11.82 -14.42 2.23
N MET A 442 11.09 -15.45 2.67
CA MET A 442 9.96 -15.31 3.58
C MET A 442 10.06 -16.28 4.75
N PRO A 443 9.49 -15.90 5.91
CA PRO A 443 9.21 -16.85 6.98
C PRO A 443 8.28 -17.97 6.52
N GLU A 444 8.47 -19.17 7.08
CA GLU A 444 7.56 -20.32 6.85
C GLU A 444 6.09 -19.99 7.14
N ASP A 445 5.84 -19.20 8.19
CA ASP A 445 4.49 -18.86 8.62
C ASP A 445 3.73 -18.03 7.58
N VAL A 446 4.43 -17.27 6.74
CA VAL A 446 3.84 -16.56 5.59
C VAL A 446 3.32 -17.57 4.56
N PHE A 447 4.04 -18.67 4.32
CA PHE A 447 3.59 -19.73 3.40
C PHE A 447 2.45 -20.57 3.99
N LYS A 448 2.46 -20.82 5.30
CA LYS A 448 1.33 -21.45 5.99
C LYS A 448 0.07 -20.60 5.86
N PHE A 449 0.17 -19.30 6.15
CA PHE A 449 -0.97 -18.39 6.03
C PHE A 449 -1.43 -18.21 4.58
N MET A 450 -0.52 -18.20 3.61
CA MET A 450 -0.89 -18.26 2.19
C MET A 450 -1.74 -19.49 1.85
N THR A 451 -1.45 -20.64 2.46
CA THR A 451 -2.24 -21.87 2.27
C THR A 451 -3.65 -21.73 2.84
N GLU A 452 -3.82 -21.01 3.95
CA GLU A 452 -5.14 -20.66 4.49
C GLU A 452 -5.92 -19.73 3.57
N ILE A 453 -5.24 -18.75 2.95
CA ILE A 453 -5.85 -17.89 1.91
C ILE A 453 -6.32 -18.74 0.73
N VAL A 454 -5.48 -19.67 0.25
CA VAL A 454 -5.85 -20.57 -0.84
C VAL A 454 -7.07 -21.41 -0.46
N LYS A 455 -7.14 -21.91 0.77
CA LYS A 455 -8.32 -22.64 1.28
C LYS A 455 -9.58 -21.76 1.29
N MET A 456 -9.47 -20.54 1.81
CA MET A 456 -10.57 -19.56 1.82
C MET A 456 -11.06 -19.25 0.41
N LEU A 457 -10.15 -19.08 -0.55
CA LEU A 457 -10.50 -18.84 -1.95
C LEU A 457 -11.21 -20.03 -2.58
N LYS A 458 -10.72 -21.25 -2.38
CA LYS A 458 -11.38 -22.49 -2.83
C LYS A 458 -12.79 -22.61 -2.28
N GLU A 459 -12.97 -22.37 -0.97
CA GLU A 459 -14.29 -22.33 -0.32
C GLU A 459 -15.19 -21.27 -0.97
N SER A 460 -14.68 -20.06 -1.20
CA SER A 460 -15.45 -18.96 -1.80
C SER A 460 -15.85 -19.21 -3.25
N TYR A 461 -15.03 -19.95 -4.01
CA TYR A 461 -15.32 -20.28 -5.42
C TYR A 461 -16.09 -21.59 -5.59
N GLY A 462 -16.23 -22.39 -4.53
CA GLY A 462 -16.86 -23.71 -4.62
C GLY A 462 -16.11 -24.69 -5.52
N ASN A 463 -14.78 -24.55 -5.60
CA ASN A 463 -13.92 -25.38 -6.47
C ASN A 463 -12.63 -25.80 -5.76
N ASP A 464 -12.04 -26.93 -6.17
CA ASP A 464 -10.80 -27.47 -5.64
C ASP A 464 -9.56 -26.66 -6.03
N GLY A 465 -9.70 -25.69 -6.95
CA GLY A 465 -8.65 -24.80 -7.42
C GLY A 465 -9.06 -23.33 -7.39
N ILE A 466 -8.06 -22.44 -7.43
CA ILE A 466 -8.29 -21.00 -7.63
C ILE A 466 -8.19 -20.67 -9.13
N PRO A 467 -9.04 -19.77 -9.65
CA PRO A 467 -9.04 -19.42 -11.07
C PRO A 467 -7.81 -18.57 -11.43
N GLU A 468 -7.48 -18.59 -12.71
CA GLU A 468 -6.54 -17.65 -13.30
C GLU A 468 -7.27 -16.34 -13.59
N VAL A 469 -6.66 -15.23 -13.19
CA VAL A 469 -7.24 -13.88 -13.37
C VAL A 469 -6.22 -12.96 -14.01
N GLU A 470 -6.69 -12.01 -14.82
CA GLU A 470 -5.83 -10.98 -15.40
C GLU A 470 -5.25 -10.08 -14.31
N TYR A 471 -4.00 -9.66 -14.50
CA TYR A 471 -3.33 -8.74 -13.59
C TYR A 471 -3.91 -7.32 -13.70
N ASP A 472 -4.45 -6.78 -12.60
CA ASP A 472 -5.17 -5.49 -12.54
C ASP A 472 -4.27 -4.33 -12.07
N VAL A 473 -2.99 -4.32 -12.48
CA VAL A 473 -2.09 -3.18 -12.27
C VAL A 473 -1.54 -2.71 -13.60
N GLU A 474 -2.23 -1.72 -14.17
CA GLU A 474 -2.01 -1.12 -15.49
C GLU A 474 -0.54 -0.86 -15.85
N SER A 475 0.26 -0.35 -14.89
CA SER A 475 1.68 -0.03 -15.13
C SER A 475 2.58 -1.24 -15.45
N ARG A 476 2.11 -2.45 -15.15
CA ARG A 476 2.86 -3.71 -15.28
C ARG A 476 2.05 -4.80 -15.97
N LYS A 477 0.79 -4.53 -16.35
CA LYS A 477 -0.12 -5.47 -17.01
C LYS A 477 0.51 -6.10 -18.27
N HIS A 478 1.26 -5.32 -19.04
CA HIS A 478 1.96 -5.79 -20.25
C HIS A 478 3.09 -6.82 -20.00
N LEU A 479 3.59 -6.93 -18.77
CA LEU A 479 4.65 -7.88 -18.41
C LEU A 479 4.12 -9.15 -17.74
N LEU A 480 2.83 -9.19 -17.42
CA LEU A 480 2.26 -10.18 -16.52
C LEU A 480 1.03 -10.82 -17.16
N ASN A 481 1.11 -12.13 -17.36
CA ASN A 481 0.03 -12.94 -17.91
C ASN A 481 -1.02 -13.27 -16.84
N ALA A 482 -2.18 -13.76 -17.28
CA ALA A 482 -3.16 -14.33 -16.34
C ALA A 482 -2.53 -15.48 -15.55
N ARG A 483 -2.71 -15.47 -14.23
CA ARG A 483 -2.16 -16.48 -13.31
C ARG A 483 -3.11 -16.70 -12.13
N LYS A 484 -2.84 -17.76 -11.37
CA LYS A 484 -3.49 -18.09 -10.09
C LYS A 484 -2.99 -17.17 -8.98
N TYR A 485 -3.21 -15.86 -9.11
CA TYR A 485 -2.76 -14.88 -8.12
C TYR A 485 -3.35 -15.16 -6.74
N ILE A 486 -2.57 -14.98 -5.68
CA ILE A 486 -3.04 -15.09 -4.29
C ILE A 486 -3.95 -13.91 -3.95
N PHE A 487 -3.54 -12.71 -4.36
CA PHE A 487 -4.34 -11.50 -4.22
C PHE A 487 -5.44 -11.43 -5.29
N GLN A 488 -6.46 -12.27 -5.12
CA GLN A 488 -7.67 -12.27 -5.95
C GLN A 488 -8.91 -12.46 -5.07
N TYR A 489 -10.04 -11.91 -5.49
CA TYR A 489 -11.33 -12.19 -4.85
C TYR A 489 -12.46 -11.91 -5.85
N ASN A 490 -13.55 -12.70 -5.81
CA ASN A 490 -14.62 -12.64 -6.82
C ASN A 490 -14.10 -12.71 -8.26
N SER A 491 -13.15 -13.61 -8.51
CA SER A 491 -12.54 -13.85 -9.83
C SER A 491 -11.90 -12.62 -10.45
N ARG A 492 -11.42 -11.68 -9.61
CA ARG A 492 -10.68 -10.49 -10.02
C ARG A 492 -9.42 -10.33 -9.20
N HIS A 493 -8.34 -9.91 -9.85
CA HIS A 493 -7.10 -9.53 -9.18
C HIS A 493 -7.32 -8.30 -8.28
N ILE A 494 -6.71 -8.31 -7.09
CA ILE A 494 -6.82 -7.20 -6.13
C ILE A 494 -5.85 -6.09 -6.54
N ASN A 495 -6.36 -4.87 -6.69
CA ASN A 495 -5.52 -3.74 -7.06
C ASN A 495 -4.95 -2.98 -5.85
N VAL A 496 -4.02 -2.07 -6.16
CA VAL A 496 -3.28 -1.25 -5.19
C VAL A 496 -4.20 -0.41 -4.30
N PHE A 497 -5.35 0.05 -4.81
CA PHE A 497 -6.28 0.86 -4.03
C PHE A 497 -6.96 0.02 -2.95
N SER A 498 -7.40 -1.19 -3.31
CA SER A 498 -8.01 -2.12 -2.37
C SER A 498 -7.03 -2.55 -1.27
N ILE A 499 -5.77 -2.89 -1.60
CA ILE A 499 -4.76 -3.22 -0.58
C ILE A 499 -4.55 -2.08 0.42
N ASN A 500 -4.45 -0.84 -0.05
CA ASN A 500 -4.28 0.29 0.86
C ASN A 500 -5.55 0.54 1.71
N ALA A 501 -6.76 0.32 1.16
CA ALA A 501 -8.00 0.46 1.92
C ALA A 501 -8.12 -0.60 3.03
N ILE A 502 -7.80 -1.87 2.75
CA ILE A 502 -7.86 -2.95 3.75
C ILE A 502 -6.72 -2.85 4.77
N LEU A 503 -5.54 -2.35 4.41
CA LEU A 503 -4.46 -2.07 5.36
C LEU A 503 -4.85 -0.94 6.32
N ARG A 504 -5.45 0.15 5.80
CA ARG A 504 -5.99 1.22 6.64
C ARG A 504 -7.08 0.72 7.57
N PHE A 505 -7.96 -0.14 7.07
CA PHE A 505 -8.98 -0.78 7.90
C PHE A 505 -8.33 -1.57 9.03
N LEU A 506 -7.48 -2.57 8.71
CA LEU A 506 -6.84 -3.43 9.71
C LEU A 506 -6.05 -2.64 10.77
N LEU A 507 -5.44 -1.51 10.40
CA LEU A 507 -4.61 -0.68 11.28
C LEU A 507 -5.32 0.59 11.78
N HIS A 508 -6.63 0.70 11.58
CA HIS A 508 -7.40 1.88 12.00
C HIS A 508 -7.41 2.04 13.53
N GLY A 509 -7.34 3.25 14.04
CA GLY A 509 -7.38 3.48 15.50
C GLY A 509 -6.04 3.30 16.22
N ILE A 510 -4.95 2.95 15.53
CA ILE A 510 -3.61 2.93 16.13
C ILE A 510 -3.11 4.38 16.18
N ILE A 511 -2.73 4.86 17.35
CA ILE A 511 -2.16 6.20 17.54
C ILE A 511 -0.68 6.15 17.18
N ILE A 512 -0.32 6.81 16.09
CA ILE A 512 1.07 6.94 15.61
C ILE A 512 1.25 8.41 15.30
N GLN A 513 2.04 9.11 16.10
CA GLN A 513 2.20 10.55 15.98
C GLN A 513 3.64 10.92 15.62
N THR A 514 3.80 11.96 14.79
CA THR A 514 5.10 12.61 14.61
C THR A 514 5.50 13.35 15.90
N ALA A 515 6.75 13.84 15.96
CA ALA A 515 7.19 14.67 17.08
C ALA A 515 6.35 15.95 17.27
N GLU A 516 5.69 16.41 16.21
CA GLU A 516 4.78 17.57 16.22
C GLU A 516 3.34 17.20 16.64
N GLY A 517 3.08 15.94 16.97
CA GLY A 517 1.76 15.44 17.37
C GLY A 517 0.82 15.08 16.21
N ASN A 518 1.29 15.18 14.96
CA ASN A 518 0.46 14.88 13.79
C ASN A 518 0.24 13.37 13.63
N GLN A 519 -1.01 12.95 13.48
CA GLN A 519 -1.37 11.54 13.29
C GLN A 519 -0.90 11.02 11.93
N VAL A 520 -0.21 9.87 11.93
CA VAL A 520 0.37 9.24 10.75
C VAL A 520 -0.50 8.08 10.28
N ILE A 521 -0.98 8.17 9.05
CA ILE A 521 -1.69 7.06 8.40
C ILE A 521 -0.69 6.07 7.82
N VAL A 522 -0.72 4.83 8.32
CA VAL A 522 0.09 3.74 7.79
C VAL A 522 -0.26 3.46 6.32
N LYS A 523 0.79 3.42 5.48
CA LYS A 523 0.70 3.11 4.03
C LYS A 523 1.73 2.03 3.71
N SER A 524 1.46 1.21 2.70
CA SER A 524 2.40 0.19 2.20
C SER A 524 3.81 0.74 1.93
N HIS A 525 3.90 1.92 1.32
CA HIS A 525 5.18 2.61 1.09
C HIS A 525 5.89 3.02 2.40
N LEU A 526 5.14 3.45 3.43
CA LEU A 526 5.72 3.85 4.71
C LEU A 526 6.24 2.64 5.47
N LEU A 527 5.52 1.52 5.46
CA LEU A 527 5.97 0.26 6.05
C LEU A 527 7.28 -0.24 5.41
N ARG A 528 7.39 -0.15 4.08
CA ARG A 528 8.65 -0.45 3.37
C ARG A 528 9.79 0.46 3.80
N HIS A 529 9.52 1.77 3.96
CA HIS A 529 10.55 2.70 4.43
C HIS A 529 10.95 2.43 5.87
N ALA A 530 9.97 2.19 6.75
CA ALA A 530 10.23 1.83 8.13
C ALA A 530 11.05 0.54 8.24
N PHE A 531 10.79 -0.47 7.40
CA PHE A 531 11.63 -1.68 7.31
C PHE A 531 13.09 -1.32 6.95
N ALA A 532 13.29 -0.50 5.91
CA ALA A 532 14.62 -0.07 5.49
C ALA A 532 15.35 0.73 6.58
N THR A 533 14.65 1.66 7.23
CA THR A 533 15.18 2.49 8.31
C THR A 533 15.50 1.63 9.54
N HIS A 534 14.61 0.73 9.94
CA HIS A 534 14.84 -0.22 11.02
C HIS A 534 16.10 -1.06 10.75
N ALA A 535 16.20 -1.62 9.55
CA ALA A 535 17.33 -2.46 9.15
C ALA A 535 18.69 -1.75 9.25
N VAL A 536 18.76 -0.48 8.83
CA VAL A 536 20.03 0.26 8.90
C VAL A 536 20.27 0.87 10.28
N GLN A 537 19.25 1.45 10.91
CA GLN A 537 19.44 2.29 12.08
C GLN A 537 19.40 1.53 13.40
N ASN A 538 18.46 0.59 13.54
CA ASN A 538 18.32 -0.19 14.78
C ASN A 538 19.28 -1.40 14.72
N GLU A 539 19.29 -2.06 13.58
CA GLU A 539 19.95 -3.35 13.39
C GLU A 539 21.37 -3.21 12.80
N LYS A 540 21.75 -1.98 12.40
CA LYS A 540 23.07 -1.63 11.87
C LYS A 540 23.51 -2.47 10.67
N ILE A 541 22.56 -2.89 9.82
CA ILE A 541 22.87 -3.61 8.58
C ILE A 541 23.51 -2.65 7.57
N PRO A 542 24.62 -3.04 6.92
CA PRO A 542 25.23 -2.27 5.85
C PRO A 542 24.28 -1.93 4.69
N LEU A 543 24.47 -0.73 4.13
CA LEU A 543 23.58 -0.16 3.11
C LEU A 543 23.51 -0.96 1.82
N ASP A 544 24.61 -1.59 1.43
CA ASP A 544 24.72 -2.47 0.27
C ASP A 544 23.84 -3.73 0.40
N ILE A 545 23.74 -4.29 1.60
CA ILE A 545 22.85 -5.43 1.86
C ILE A 545 21.39 -4.99 1.87
N VAL A 546 21.06 -3.88 2.54
CA VAL A 546 19.68 -3.36 2.53
C VAL A 546 19.25 -2.96 1.12
N LYS A 547 20.17 -2.45 0.29
CA LYS A 547 19.94 -2.22 -1.14
C LYS A 547 19.58 -3.51 -1.87
N SER A 548 20.33 -4.59 -1.62
CA SER A 548 20.09 -5.92 -2.19
C SER A 548 18.72 -6.45 -1.77
N LEU A 549 18.41 -6.44 -0.47
CA LEU A 549 17.11 -6.89 0.08
C LEU A 549 15.92 -6.12 -0.52
N LEU A 550 16.09 -4.82 -0.74
CA LEU A 550 15.05 -3.97 -1.31
C LEU A 550 15.03 -3.99 -2.84
N HIS A 551 15.93 -4.74 -3.48
CA HIS A 551 16.08 -4.82 -4.93
C HIS A 551 16.17 -3.42 -5.58
N GLN A 552 17.00 -2.55 -5.01
CA GLN A 552 17.21 -1.17 -5.51
C GLN A 552 18.37 -1.09 -6.50
N LYS A 553 18.21 -0.30 -7.56
CA LYS A 553 19.27 -0.09 -8.57
C LYS A 553 20.45 0.74 -8.04
N ASP A 554 20.15 1.75 -7.22
CA ASP A 554 21.11 2.77 -6.79
C ASP A 554 21.31 2.74 -5.26
N VAL A 555 22.56 2.85 -4.82
CA VAL A 555 22.94 2.92 -3.39
C VAL A 555 22.50 4.26 -2.80
N GLU A 556 22.52 5.35 -3.56
CA GLU A 556 22.14 6.69 -3.08
C GLU A 556 20.67 6.74 -2.62
N VAL A 557 19.82 5.96 -3.28
CA VAL A 557 18.41 5.84 -2.94
C VAL A 557 18.24 5.11 -1.62
N THR A 558 19.01 4.04 -1.36
CA THR A 558 19.06 3.36 -0.05
C THR A 558 19.66 4.26 1.04
N ALA A 559 20.76 4.97 0.74
CA ALA A 559 21.40 5.92 1.65
C ALA A 559 20.46 7.06 2.05
N TYR A 560 19.60 7.52 1.13
CA TYR A 560 18.55 8.49 1.43
C TYR A 560 17.46 7.93 2.36
N TYR A 561 17.05 6.67 2.18
CA TYR A 561 16.03 6.01 3.02
C TYR A 561 16.50 5.67 4.43
N SER A 562 17.81 5.50 4.59
CA SER A 562 18.45 5.20 5.86
C SER A 562 19.09 6.41 6.52
N ALA A 563 19.02 7.60 5.92
CA ALA A 563 19.62 8.80 6.50
C ALA A 563 18.94 9.13 7.84
N PRO A 564 19.70 9.32 8.94
CA PRO A 564 19.13 9.60 10.26
C PRO A 564 18.29 10.88 10.20
N THR A 565 17.13 10.87 10.85
CA THR A 565 16.23 12.04 10.91
C THR A 565 16.71 13.06 11.92
N SER A 566 16.25 14.32 11.86
CA SER A 566 16.72 15.39 12.76
C SER A 566 16.53 15.04 14.25
N GLN A 567 15.45 14.33 14.59
CA GLN A 567 15.21 13.81 15.95
C GLN A 567 16.27 12.76 16.31
N GLN A 568 16.50 11.78 15.43
CA GLN A 568 17.54 10.76 15.63
C GLN A 568 18.95 11.35 15.61
N VAL A 569 19.19 12.43 14.88
CA VAL A 569 20.44 13.19 14.89
C VAL A 569 20.57 13.94 16.20
N SER A 570 19.51 14.50 16.77
CA SER A 570 19.53 15.12 18.11
C SER A 570 19.76 14.08 19.21
N ASP A 571 19.09 12.93 19.16
CA ASP A 571 19.29 11.79 20.06
C ASP A 571 20.71 11.19 19.89
N SER A 572 21.19 11.13 18.65
CA SER A 572 22.56 10.73 18.32
C SER A 572 23.58 11.80 18.70
N ILE A 573 23.24 13.09 18.73
CA ILE A 573 24.12 14.21 19.13
C ILE A 573 24.34 14.16 20.64
N ASN A 574 23.28 13.89 21.41
CA ASN A 574 23.38 13.58 22.84
C ASN A 574 24.23 12.31 23.09
N SER A 575 24.15 11.32 22.20
CA SER A 575 25.01 10.12 22.21
C SER A 575 26.43 10.36 21.63
N LEU A 576 26.62 11.33 20.74
CA LEU A 576 27.86 11.66 20.02
C LEU A 576 28.85 12.36 20.93
N HIS A 577 28.37 13.16 21.89
CA HIS A 577 29.21 13.69 22.96
C HIS A 577 29.79 12.59 23.87
N GLU A 578 29.27 11.36 23.82
CA GLU A 578 29.78 10.19 24.53
C GLU A 578 30.55 9.18 23.63
N ASN A 579 30.53 9.30 22.29
CA ASN A 579 30.87 8.20 21.35
C ASN A 579 32.07 8.43 20.39
N TRP A 580 32.96 9.38 20.63
CA TRP A 580 34.01 9.74 19.66
C TRP A 580 35.21 8.79 19.49
N VAL A 581 35.09 7.48 19.76
CA VAL A 581 36.25 6.56 19.64
C VAL A 581 36.03 5.33 18.73
N THR A 582 34.84 5.04 18.20
CA THR A 582 34.58 3.72 17.55
C THR A 582 34.34 3.71 16.04
N GLN A 583 34.69 4.76 15.28
CA GLN A 583 34.64 4.71 13.82
C GLN A 583 36.02 4.52 13.18
N ILE A 584 36.46 3.26 13.07
CA ILE A 584 37.36 2.86 11.99
C ILE A 584 36.50 2.22 10.91
N ASP A 585 36.42 2.87 9.75
CA ASP A 585 35.77 2.38 8.54
C ASP A 585 36.63 1.28 7.90
N ILE A 586 36.52 0.05 8.44
CA ILE A 586 37.33 -1.12 8.04
C ILE A 586 37.03 -1.53 6.58
N GLN A 587 35.88 -1.15 6.03
CA GLN A 587 35.50 -1.49 4.65
C GLN A 587 36.40 -0.84 3.59
N LYS A 588 36.96 0.34 3.87
CA LYS A 588 37.97 0.95 2.99
C LYS A 588 39.33 0.25 3.02
N GLY A 589 39.62 -0.54 4.05
CA GLY A 589 40.89 -1.27 4.21
C GLY A 589 40.91 -2.63 3.50
N ILE A 590 39.77 -3.33 3.41
CA ILE A 590 39.71 -4.71 2.88
C ILE A 590 39.76 -4.76 1.35
N LEU A 591 39.27 -3.72 0.66
CA LEU A 591 39.38 -3.60 -0.81
C LEU A 591 40.83 -3.41 -1.32
N ARG A 592 41.81 -3.32 -0.42
CA ARG A 592 43.26 -3.17 -0.72
C ARG A 592 44.14 -4.13 0.10
N GLY A 593 43.57 -5.19 0.67
CA GLY A 593 44.28 -6.15 1.52
C GLY A 593 44.99 -7.29 0.75
N PRO A 594 46.04 -7.91 1.31
CA PRO A 594 46.76 -9.05 0.73
C PRO A 594 45.88 -10.28 0.44
N GLU A 595 46.31 -11.12 -0.51
CA GLU A 595 45.63 -12.33 -1.04
C GLU A 595 45.16 -13.31 0.07
N GLU A 596 45.93 -13.45 1.15
CA GLU A 596 45.60 -14.31 2.31
C GLU A 596 44.30 -13.89 3.03
N LEU A 597 43.95 -12.60 3.04
CA LEU A 597 42.69 -12.11 3.60
C LEU A 597 41.49 -12.37 2.67
N GLN A 598 41.72 -12.55 1.36
CA GLN A 598 40.69 -12.93 0.40
C GLN A 598 40.40 -14.44 0.48
N GLU A 599 41.42 -15.28 0.64
CA GLU A 599 41.23 -16.73 0.85
C GLU A 599 40.50 -17.05 2.16
N ILE A 600 40.83 -16.35 3.25
CA ILE A 600 40.08 -16.44 4.51
C ILE A 600 38.61 -16.04 4.27
N TYR A 601 38.36 -15.00 3.45
CA TYR A 601 37.02 -14.51 3.12
C TYR A 601 36.21 -15.50 2.26
N ASP A 602 36.86 -16.24 1.35
CA ASP A 602 36.22 -17.28 0.54
C ASP A 602 35.93 -18.56 1.35
N ASP A 603 36.78 -18.95 2.32
CA ASP A 603 36.46 -20.02 3.29
C ASP A 603 35.32 -19.63 4.25
N TYR A 604 35.17 -18.34 4.58
CA TYR A 604 33.99 -17.79 5.29
C TYR A 604 32.70 -17.85 4.45
N ARG A 605 32.82 -17.85 3.11
CA ARG A 605 31.69 -17.86 2.16
C ARG A 605 31.00 -19.22 2.07
N GLU A 606 31.73 -20.31 2.29
CA GLU A 606 31.17 -21.67 2.31
C GLU A 606 30.42 -22.01 3.61
N LYS A 607 30.69 -21.30 4.72
CA LYS A 607 30.17 -21.62 6.06
C LYS A 607 28.97 -20.78 6.51
N VAL A 608 28.61 -19.71 5.80
CA VAL A 608 27.62 -18.71 6.25
C VAL A 608 26.64 -18.33 5.14
N GLY A 609 25.37 -18.70 5.29
CA GLY A 609 24.33 -18.44 4.29
C GLY A 609 22.91 -18.26 4.85
N THR A 610 22.00 -17.97 3.92
CA THR A 610 20.55 -17.73 4.05
C THR A 610 19.86 -18.78 4.93
N LEU A 611 19.01 -18.31 5.84
CA LEU A 611 18.23 -19.11 6.80
C LEU A 611 19.04 -19.85 7.85
N SER A 612 20.25 -19.34 8.16
CA SER A 612 21.03 -19.86 9.25
C SER A 612 20.39 -19.73 10.63
N LYS A 613 20.34 -20.84 11.40
CA LYS A 613 20.08 -20.79 12.85
C LYS A 613 21.22 -19.97 13.45
N VAL A 614 20.86 -18.83 13.98
CA VAL A 614 21.74 -17.89 14.64
C VAL A 614 21.19 -17.64 16.04
N VAL A 615 22.02 -17.15 16.97
CA VAL A 615 21.58 -16.92 18.35
C VAL A 615 20.30 -16.08 18.36
N GLY A 616 19.21 -16.66 18.88
CA GLY A 616 17.91 -15.99 19.00
C GLY A 616 17.00 -15.97 17.76
N GLY A 617 17.27 -16.72 16.68
CA GLY A 617 16.37 -16.72 15.51
C GLY A 617 16.92 -17.34 14.21
N ILE A 618 16.27 -16.97 13.09
CA ILE A 618 16.64 -17.44 11.74
C ILE A 618 16.98 -16.25 10.84
N CYS A 619 18.18 -16.24 10.26
CA CYS A 619 18.69 -15.16 9.38
C CYS A 619 18.15 -15.27 7.95
N THR A 620 17.68 -14.22 7.27
CA THR A 620 17.08 -14.30 5.92
C THR A 620 17.99 -13.80 4.77
N ILE A 621 19.29 -13.59 5.01
CA ILE A 621 20.23 -12.95 4.04
C ILE A 621 20.85 -13.94 3.05
N ASP A 622 20.77 -13.65 1.75
CA ASP A 622 21.33 -14.43 0.62
C ASP A 622 22.71 -13.98 0.14
N SER A 623 23.48 -13.40 1.06
CA SER A 623 24.80 -12.83 0.80
C SER A 623 25.69 -12.96 2.04
N VAL A 624 27.00 -12.78 1.85
CA VAL A 624 28.00 -12.86 2.94
C VAL A 624 27.58 -11.98 4.12
N CYS A 625 27.53 -12.57 5.32
CA CYS A 625 27.20 -11.86 6.57
C CYS A 625 28.29 -10.80 6.87
N PRO A 626 27.98 -9.50 6.76
CA PRO A 626 29.01 -8.46 6.85
C PRO A 626 29.33 -8.11 8.30
N SER A 627 28.49 -8.53 9.25
CA SER A 627 28.60 -8.28 10.69
C SER A 627 29.25 -9.44 11.45
N LYS A 628 29.88 -10.40 10.76
CA LYS A 628 30.62 -11.54 11.35
C LYS A 628 29.84 -12.25 12.48
N MET A 629 28.57 -12.57 12.24
CA MET A 629 27.67 -13.26 13.19
C MET A 629 27.23 -12.46 14.44
N ALA A 630 27.27 -11.13 14.43
CA ALA A 630 26.54 -10.32 15.43
C ALA A 630 25.01 -10.43 15.21
N CYS A 631 24.44 -11.57 15.58
CA CYS A 631 23.08 -11.96 15.19
C CYS A 631 21.98 -11.41 16.10
N ILE A 632 22.34 -10.90 17.28
CA ILE A 632 21.42 -10.25 18.21
C ILE A 632 21.27 -8.79 17.78
N GLY A 633 20.03 -8.39 17.47
CA GLY A 633 19.66 -7.16 16.79
C GLY A 633 20.01 -7.18 15.30
N CYS A 634 19.71 -8.27 14.58
CA CYS A 634 19.82 -8.33 13.11
C CYS A 634 18.42 -8.29 12.44
N ALA A 635 18.19 -7.34 11.52
CA ALA A 635 16.89 -7.15 10.84
C ALA A 635 16.49 -8.28 9.89
N ALA A 636 17.49 -8.99 9.38
CA ALA A 636 17.25 -10.18 8.59
C ALA A 636 16.98 -11.39 9.49
N LYS A 637 17.15 -11.28 10.80
CA LYS A 637 16.72 -12.31 11.74
C LYS A 637 15.26 -12.07 12.08
N VAL A 638 14.44 -13.10 11.93
CA VAL A 638 13.08 -13.09 12.49
C VAL A 638 13.16 -13.73 13.88
N PRO A 639 12.94 -12.97 14.97
CA PRO A 639 12.92 -13.53 16.33
C PRO A 639 11.81 -14.57 16.45
N ARG A 640 12.06 -15.66 17.17
CA ARG A 640 11.07 -16.71 17.42
C ARG A 640 11.02 -17.09 18.90
N PRO A 641 9.83 -17.40 19.44
CA PRO A 641 9.69 -17.84 20.83
C PRO A 641 10.56 -19.05 21.19
N GLU A 642 10.80 -19.95 20.24
CA GLU A 642 11.64 -21.15 20.42
C GLU A 642 13.11 -20.86 20.76
N PHE A 643 13.60 -19.63 20.57
CA PHE A 643 14.97 -19.21 20.91
C PHE A 643 15.03 -18.20 22.07
N LYS A 644 13.94 -18.02 22.82
CA LYS A 644 13.84 -17.05 23.92
C LYS A 644 14.89 -17.27 25.02
N ASP A 645 15.17 -18.52 25.36
CA ASP A 645 16.16 -18.87 26.39
C ASP A 645 17.58 -18.47 25.98
N GLU A 646 17.91 -18.61 24.68
CA GLU A 646 19.21 -18.19 24.14
C GLU A 646 19.40 -16.67 24.26
N ILE A 647 18.35 -15.89 24.01
CA ILE A 647 18.37 -14.42 24.11
C ILE A 647 18.39 -13.97 25.57
N THR A 648 17.65 -14.65 26.44
CA THR A 648 17.61 -14.36 27.88
C THR A 648 18.97 -14.60 28.52
N ALA A 649 19.60 -15.75 28.24
CA ALA A 649 20.95 -16.05 28.71
C ALA A 649 21.98 -15.01 28.25
N LEU A 650 21.85 -14.51 27.01
CA LEU A 650 22.73 -13.45 26.52
C LEU A 650 22.44 -12.09 27.19
N TYR A 651 21.17 -11.77 27.45
CA TYR A 651 20.79 -10.56 28.17
C TYR A 651 21.42 -10.56 29.57
N ASP A 652 21.30 -11.67 30.30
CA ASP A 652 21.85 -11.82 31.65
C ASP A 652 23.38 -11.73 31.62
N TRP A 653 24.03 -12.42 30.68
CA TRP A 653 25.48 -12.32 30.48
C TRP A 653 25.94 -10.89 30.18
N ALA A 654 25.21 -10.16 29.32
CA ALA A 654 25.52 -8.79 28.97
C ALA A 654 25.33 -7.84 30.17
N ASP A 655 24.28 -8.02 30.96
CA ASP A 655 24.02 -7.20 32.16
C ASP A 655 25.08 -7.43 33.26
N GLU A 656 25.48 -8.68 33.49
CA GLU A 656 26.56 -9.00 34.43
C GLU A 656 27.91 -8.47 33.94
N SER A 657 28.19 -8.61 32.64
CA SER A 657 29.44 -8.16 32.03
C SER A 657 29.54 -6.63 31.99
N GLU A 658 28.44 -5.91 31.74
CA GLU A 658 28.39 -4.44 31.84
C GLU A 658 28.80 -3.97 33.24
N LYS A 659 28.15 -4.49 34.29
CA LYS A 659 28.46 -4.16 35.69
C LYS A 659 29.91 -4.49 36.05
N ARG A 660 30.46 -5.57 35.50
CA ARG A 660 31.87 -5.97 35.71
C ARG A 660 32.83 -5.00 35.02
N PHE A 661 32.58 -4.63 33.77
CA PHE A 661 33.44 -3.71 33.03
C PHE A 661 33.41 -2.28 33.57
N GLU A 662 32.26 -1.83 34.10
CA GLU A 662 32.15 -0.57 34.85
C GLU A 662 33.06 -0.59 36.09
N LYS A 663 33.02 -1.67 36.88
CA LYS A 663 33.89 -1.83 38.06
C LYS A 663 35.37 -1.91 37.72
N LEU A 664 35.73 -2.44 36.56
CA LEU A 664 37.11 -2.55 36.07
C LEU A 664 37.61 -1.26 35.40
N GLY A 665 36.79 -0.22 35.29
CA GLY A 665 37.16 1.02 34.61
C GLY A 665 37.36 0.85 33.11
N LEU A 666 36.65 -0.10 32.48
CA LEU A 666 36.69 -0.38 31.05
C LEU A 666 35.41 0.14 30.37
N PRO A 667 35.27 1.47 30.18
CA PRO A 667 34.02 2.09 29.73
C PRO A 667 33.58 1.62 28.34
N LEU A 668 34.53 1.33 27.44
CA LEU A 668 34.23 0.86 26.09
C LEU A 668 33.60 -0.55 26.07
N GLU A 669 34.09 -1.45 26.92
CA GLU A 669 33.54 -2.81 27.02
C GLU A 669 32.20 -2.82 27.74
N ALA A 670 32.04 -1.99 28.79
CA ALA A 670 30.74 -1.78 29.43
C ALA A 670 29.68 -1.27 28.43
N GLN A 671 30.07 -0.33 27.58
CA GLN A 671 29.18 0.23 26.58
C GLN A 671 28.78 -0.78 25.48
N LYS A 672 29.70 -1.64 25.02
CA LYS A 672 29.36 -2.74 24.10
C LYS A 672 28.32 -3.68 24.72
N MET A 673 28.49 -4.01 26.00
CA MET A 673 27.53 -4.85 26.73
C MET A 673 26.17 -4.18 26.87
N LYS A 674 26.13 -2.87 27.14
CA LYS A 674 24.90 -2.07 27.18
C LYS A 674 24.14 -2.10 25.85
N ILE A 675 24.84 -2.01 24.71
CA ILE A 675 24.24 -2.12 23.37
C ILE A 675 23.66 -3.52 23.16
N THR A 676 24.43 -4.57 23.47
CA THR A 676 23.98 -5.98 23.35
C THR A 676 22.76 -6.24 24.23
N LYS A 677 22.76 -5.72 25.47
CA LYS A 677 21.63 -5.80 26.41
C LYS A 677 20.37 -5.14 25.85
N ASN A 678 20.49 -3.93 25.29
CA ASN A 678 19.36 -3.22 24.68
C ASN A 678 18.80 -3.97 23.47
N ARG A 679 19.65 -4.57 22.63
CA ARG A 679 19.22 -5.39 21.49
C ARG A 679 18.50 -6.66 21.94
N ALA A 680 19.05 -7.39 22.90
CA ALA A 680 18.42 -8.57 23.47
C ALA A 680 17.06 -8.22 24.10
N ARG A 681 16.96 -7.09 24.80
CA ARG A 681 15.69 -6.59 25.36
C ARG A 681 14.64 -6.29 24.29
N ASN A 682 15.03 -5.66 23.18
CA ASN A 682 14.10 -5.37 22.08
C ASN A 682 13.59 -6.65 21.42
N GLU A 683 14.47 -7.63 21.20
CA GLU A 683 14.06 -8.94 20.67
C GLU A 683 13.16 -9.70 21.64
N LEU A 684 13.45 -9.67 22.94
CA LEU A 684 12.58 -10.27 23.96
C LEU A 684 11.20 -9.60 23.98
N LYS A 685 11.13 -8.28 23.80
CA LYS A 685 9.86 -7.55 23.68
C LYS A 685 9.10 -7.97 22.42
N GLU A 686 9.78 -8.12 21.28
CA GLU A 686 9.16 -8.65 20.06
C GLU A 686 8.65 -10.09 20.26
N ILE A 687 9.44 -10.96 20.89
CA ILE A 687 9.04 -12.33 21.22
C ILE A 687 7.81 -12.33 22.15
N GLN A 688 7.76 -11.46 23.16
CA GLN A 688 6.59 -11.34 24.04
C GLN A 688 5.33 -10.95 23.24
N LEU A 689 5.45 -10.03 22.28
CA LEU A 689 4.34 -9.68 21.38
C LEU A 689 3.92 -10.85 20.50
N ILE A 690 4.88 -11.65 20.02
CA ILE A 690 4.64 -12.88 19.26
C ILE A 690 3.91 -13.92 20.10
N GLU A 691 4.43 -14.24 21.28
CA GLU A 691 3.81 -15.15 22.24
C GLU A 691 2.39 -14.69 22.58
N ARG A 692 2.16 -13.38 22.72
CA ARG A 692 0.84 -12.82 23.01
C ARG A 692 -0.16 -13.12 21.90
N TYR A 693 0.13 -12.82 20.64
CA TYR A 693 -0.83 -13.10 19.56
C TYR A 693 -0.95 -14.60 19.25
N GLN A 694 0.09 -15.40 19.47
CA GLN A 694 0.03 -16.86 19.32
C GLN A 694 -0.77 -17.53 20.45
N LYS A 695 -0.69 -17.00 21.67
CA LYS A 695 -1.56 -17.41 22.78
C LYS A 695 -3.01 -17.06 22.47
N ASP A 696 -3.24 -15.83 22.00
CA ASP A 696 -4.56 -15.35 21.59
C ASP A 696 -5.15 -16.20 20.45
N GLU A 697 -4.36 -16.58 19.45
CA GLU A 697 -4.80 -17.42 18.33
C GLU A 697 -5.33 -18.79 18.79
N LYS A 698 -4.81 -19.33 19.89
CA LYS A 698 -5.26 -20.60 20.50
C LYS A 698 -6.54 -20.46 21.32
N HIS A 699 -7.01 -19.24 21.60
CA HIS A 699 -8.26 -19.04 22.32
C HIS A 699 -9.45 -19.53 21.49
N ALA A 700 -10.16 -20.53 22.02
CA ALA A 700 -11.34 -21.11 21.39
C ALA A 700 -12.57 -20.78 22.24
N PRO A 701 -13.30 -19.70 21.92
CA PRO A 701 -14.43 -19.28 22.75
C PRO A 701 -15.61 -20.25 22.65
N GLU A 702 -16.26 -20.49 23.78
CA GLU A 702 -17.53 -21.21 23.85
C GLU A 702 -18.67 -20.28 23.40
N ILE A 703 -19.38 -20.66 22.34
CA ILE A 703 -20.48 -19.86 21.81
C ILE A 703 -21.78 -20.30 22.48
N ARG A 704 -22.41 -19.36 23.15
CA ARG A 704 -23.64 -19.58 23.92
C ARG A 704 -24.79 -18.98 23.14
N ILE A 705 -25.76 -19.82 22.80
CA ILE A 705 -26.97 -19.44 22.06
C ILE A 705 -28.11 -19.35 23.06
N ALA A 706 -28.73 -18.18 23.18
CA ALA A 706 -29.90 -18.01 24.03
C ALA A 706 -31.09 -18.70 23.34
N ARG A 707 -31.53 -19.82 23.91
CA ARG A 707 -32.78 -20.47 23.50
C ARG A 707 -33.92 -19.68 24.14
N LYS A 708 -34.78 -19.09 23.32
CA LYS A 708 -36.05 -18.50 23.76
C LYS A 708 -37.13 -19.57 23.84
#